data_AF-A0A329N9M3-F1
#
_entry.id   AF-A0A329N9M3-F1
#
_cell.length_a   1.000
_cell.length_b   1.000
_cell.length_c   1.000
_cell.angle_alpha   90.00
_cell.angle_beta   90.00
_cell.angle_gamma   90.00
#
_symmetry.space_group_name_H-M   'P 1'
#
loop_
_entity.id
_entity.type
_entity.pdbx_description
1 polymer ?
#
loop_
_entity_poly.entity_id
_entity_poly.type
_entity_poly.pdbx_seq_one_letter_code
_entity_poly.pdbx_strand_id
1 'polypeptide(L)'
;MKHIIYTFVFLSSLTAPAQEKAEKKEKIKVVYGGVYNEDNQKYPGATVLTKKERQVQFEHEGVDLWCDVAVLYPGDNLLKAFGNVFLQQGDTLQLNSGYLEYSGNSKLAMAEKEVVLQNPDMTLTTDKLYFDRNIQEAYYNTSGTVEDSTNVLTSKEGRYYLTPKKVKFVNDVTVTNPDYTLHSLRLDYYTTTKHAYMFGPSTIIGKDYTIYCERGFYKTQSEEGYFVKNSRVEYSDRIINGDSLYFNKPDNFASATNNIKITDTINKGIVKGHYAEVFKEKDSVFITKRAVAVNQIENDSIYIHGDTLMVTGEPENRIIRAYYDARFYKTDMSGKCDSIHSNQKTGITQLIRRPILWSGETQMTGDSINLLSNPETEQLDSLRVWDNAFVIQKDTLTKNGYNQIKGKELLGYFEENELRVVDIIKNAESVYYTRNDKQELIGIDKHVSGNIQFTLAENEIQDISYFINPDAVLYPETDLPENARKLRGFVWYGDEMIRTKEDIFDENDNNIELVKIRGIDNPIDIEAEEEEYRRAMMDSVPQRLPPRKAPPQTSGQGKRDSIPPSTVDTLAITGQNDKNTSGTGTTDTTGIDTTTVNTFIRDSTGIHIPDTTATDTLPAAPVPADSTGIPRKTDSVPPGKKPVPLPPDRQSGETTNPEEEPQ
;
A
#
# COMPACT_ATOMS: atom_id res chain seq x y z
N MET A 1 68.39 -23.82 -21.44
CA MET A 1 67.63 -22.58 -21.73
C MET A 1 66.42 -22.56 -20.78
N LYS A 2 66.03 -21.46 -20.13
CA LYS A 2 66.63 -20.13 -19.95
C LYS A 2 66.69 -19.86 -18.43
N HIS A 3 67.72 -19.19 -17.93
CA HIS A 3 67.69 -18.64 -16.57
C HIS A 3 67.11 -17.22 -16.62
N ILE A 4 66.22 -16.89 -15.69
CA ILE A 4 65.72 -15.52 -15.47
C ILE A 4 66.35 -15.01 -14.19
N ILE A 5 67.09 -13.91 -14.29
CA ILE A 5 67.79 -13.28 -13.17
C ILE A 5 66.90 -12.15 -12.64
N TYR A 6 66.45 -12.25 -11.39
CA TYR A 6 65.80 -11.15 -10.69
C TYR A 6 66.85 -10.22 -10.09
N THR A 7 67.11 -9.10 -10.76
CA THR A 7 68.02 -8.05 -10.27
C THR A 7 67.30 -7.19 -9.23
N PHE A 8 67.65 -7.36 -7.96
CA PHE A 8 67.06 -6.60 -6.85
C PHE A 8 67.69 -5.21 -6.75
N VAL A 9 67.01 -4.18 -7.25
CA VAL A 9 67.50 -2.79 -7.22
C VAL A 9 67.21 -2.16 -5.85
N PHE A 10 68.24 -2.06 -5.02
CA PHE A 10 68.14 -1.49 -3.67
C PHE A 10 68.20 0.05 -3.72
N LEU A 11 67.04 0.69 -3.92
CA LEU A 11 66.94 2.15 -4.06
C LEU A 11 66.96 2.84 -2.68
N SER A 12 68.13 3.30 -2.25
CA SER A 12 68.32 4.01 -0.98
C SER A 12 67.77 5.44 -1.02
N SER A 13 66.50 5.62 -0.66
CA SER A 13 65.89 6.94 -0.51
C SER A 13 66.42 7.67 0.73
N LEU A 14 67.14 8.78 0.54
CA LEU A 14 67.51 9.68 1.64
C LEU A 14 66.25 10.31 2.23
N THR A 15 65.98 10.02 3.51
CA THR A 15 64.97 10.74 4.30
C THR A 15 65.51 12.11 4.70
N ALA A 16 65.31 13.11 3.85
CA ALA A 16 65.43 14.50 4.27
C ALA A 16 64.31 14.79 5.29
N PRO A 17 64.61 15.38 6.47
CA PRO A 17 63.57 15.76 7.42
C PRO A 17 62.68 16.83 6.79
N ALA A 18 61.39 16.52 6.61
CA ALA A 18 60.41 17.47 6.11
C ALA A 18 60.27 18.62 7.12
N GLN A 19 60.79 19.79 6.77
CA GLN A 19 60.75 20.95 7.65
C GLN A 19 59.32 21.53 7.65
N GLU A 20 58.57 21.22 8.70
CA GLU A 20 57.21 21.74 8.92
C GLU A 20 57.22 23.27 8.84
N LYS A 21 56.64 23.81 7.76
CA LYS A 21 56.34 25.24 7.67
C LYS A 21 55.16 25.51 8.58
N ALA A 22 55.43 25.94 9.81
CA ALA A 22 54.41 26.48 10.69
C ALA A 22 53.61 27.57 9.95
N GLU A 23 52.33 27.31 9.70
CA GLU A 23 51.50 28.25 8.96
C GLU A 23 51.39 29.57 9.70
N LYS A 24 51.75 30.65 9.02
CA LYS A 24 51.72 32.00 9.57
C LYS A 24 50.26 32.50 9.59
N LYS A 25 49.52 32.08 10.61
CA LYS A 25 48.12 32.44 10.86
C LYS A 25 47.89 33.94 10.66
N GLU A 26 46.87 34.31 9.89
CA GLU A 26 46.58 35.71 9.62
C GLU A 26 46.03 36.38 10.88
N LYS A 27 46.40 37.65 11.10
CA LYS A 27 45.91 38.43 12.25
C LYS A 27 44.62 39.15 11.91
N ILE A 28 43.72 39.25 12.88
CA ILE A 28 42.51 40.06 12.77
C ILE A 28 42.92 41.51 12.46
N LYS A 29 42.43 42.05 11.34
CA LYS A 29 42.69 43.42 10.90
C LYS A 29 41.65 44.35 11.49
N VAL A 30 42.04 45.57 11.85
CA VAL A 30 41.10 46.64 12.21
C VAL A 30 40.86 47.49 10.97
N VAL A 31 39.64 47.44 10.43
CA VAL A 31 39.22 48.25 9.27
C VAL A 31 38.74 49.64 9.74
N TYR A 32 38.11 49.71 10.90
CA TYR A 32 37.74 50.98 11.54
C TYR A 32 37.66 50.83 13.07
N GLY A 33 38.55 51.52 13.79
CA GLY A 33 38.66 51.42 15.26
C GLY A 33 37.82 52.41 16.07
N GLY A 34 37.16 53.38 15.44
CA GLY A 34 36.36 54.40 16.15
C GLY A 34 37.20 55.20 17.15
N VAL A 35 36.82 55.16 18.44
CA VAL A 35 37.58 55.73 19.56
C VAL A 35 38.44 54.64 20.21
N TYR A 36 39.75 54.90 20.29
CA TYR A 36 40.76 54.03 20.90
C TYR A 36 40.89 54.30 22.40
N ASN A 37 41.01 53.24 23.23
CA ASN A 37 41.33 53.35 24.65
C ASN A 37 42.15 52.13 25.14
N GLU A 38 43.00 52.33 26.15
CA GLU A 38 43.81 51.30 26.81
C GLU A 38 43.50 51.24 28.30
N ASP A 39 42.50 50.43 28.67
CA ASP A 39 42.25 50.07 30.07
C ASP A 39 43.08 48.84 30.45
N ASN A 40 44.39 49.03 30.64
CA ASN A 40 45.31 47.97 31.05
C ASN A 40 45.04 47.43 32.47
N GLN A 41 44.16 48.05 33.26
CA GLN A 41 43.74 47.53 34.57
C GLN A 41 42.61 46.50 34.42
N LYS A 42 41.69 46.70 33.46
CA LYS A 42 40.54 45.81 33.22
C LYS A 42 40.80 44.79 32.10
N TYR A 43 41.56 45.16 31.09
CA TYR A 43 41.88 44.35 29.91
C TYR A 43 43.40 44.42 29.60
N PRO A 44 44.27 43.83 30.44
CA PRO A 44 45.71 43.91 30.27
C PRO A 44 46.16 43.37 28.91
N GLY A 45 46.94 44.16 28.17
CA GLY A 45 47.45 43.78 26.84
C GLY A 45 46.42 43.83 25.70
N ALA A 46 45.22 44.39 25.95
CA ALA A 46 44.17 44.54 24.95
C ALA A 46 43.97 46.01 24.54
N THR A 47 43.50 46.20 23.31
CA THR A 47 42.98 47.47 22.82
C THR A 47 41.46 47.49 22.93
N VAL A 48 40.90 48.54 23.55
CA VAL A 48 39.47 48.79 23.55
C VAL A 48 39.11 49.75 22.42
N LEU A 49 38.14 49.37 21.59
CA LEU A 49 37.69 50.13 20.42
C LEU A 49 36.18 50.39 20.55
N THR A 50 35.76 51.65 20.49
CA THR A 50 34.35 52.06 20.70
C THR A 50 33.82 52.80 19.48
N LYS A 51 32.56 52.55 19.09
CA LYS A 51 31.91 53.25 17.97
C LYS A 51 31.92 54.78 18.13
N LYS A 52 31.95 55.49 17.01
CA LYS A 52 31.88 56.97 16.96
C LYS A 52 30.78 57.44 16.03
N GLU A 53 31.07 57.51 14.73
CA GLU A 53 30.12 57.87 13.67
C GLU A 53 29.52 56.63 13.00
N ARG A 54 30.25 55.50 13.04
CA ARG A 54 29.80 54.16 12.67
C ARG A 54 30.36 53.13 13.65
N GLN A 55 29.88 51.90 13.55
CA GLN A 55 30.37 50.75 14.31
C GLN A 55 31.85 50.47 14.03
N VAL A 56 32.55 49.86 15.01
CA VAL A 56 33.92 49.39 14.81
C VAL A 56 33.92 48.16 13.91
N GLN A 57 34.88 48.06 12.98
CA GLN A 57 34.91 47.03 11.94
C GLN A 57 36.25 46.28 11.93
N PHE A 58 36.18 44.97 11.77
CA PHE A 58 37.32 44.04 11.69
C PHE A 58 37.18 43.13 10.47
N GLU A 59 38.32 42.69 9.93
CA GLU A 59 38.40 41.75 8.80
C GLU A 59 39.35 40.59 9.17
N HIS A 60 38.94 39.35 8.91
CA HIS A 60 39.80 38.16 9.05
C HIS A 60 39.46 37.08 8.02
N GLU A 61 40.35 36.87 7.06
CA GLU A 61 40.25 35.81 6.04
C GLU A 61 38.87 35.77 5.34
N GLY A 62 38.39 36.90 4.82
CA GLY A 62 37.10 36.97 4.12
C GLY A 62 35.85 36.91 5.01
N VAL A 63 35.99 37.14 6.31
CA VAL A 63 34.89 37.54 7.20
C VAL A 63 35.09 38.99 7.64
N ASP A 64 34.02 39.76 7.55
CA ASP A 64 33.87 41.06 8.20
C ASP A 64 33.07 40.91 9.50
N LEU A 65 33.42 41.72 10.51
CA LEU A 65 32.69 41.84 11.77
C LEU A 65 32.54 43.31 12.17
N TRP A 66 31.32 43.71 12.53
CA TRP A 66 30.98 45.02 13.08
C TRP A 66 30.39 44.90 14.48
N CYS A 67 30.66 45.88 15.36
CA CYS A 67 30.00 45.99 16.67
C CYS A 67 30.08 47.41 17.26
N ASP A 68 29.41 47.62 18.40
CA ASP A 68 29.43 48.90 19.13
C ASP A 68 30.69 49.11 19.97
N VAL A 69 31.16 48.05 20.65
CA VAL A 69 32.40 48.05 21.44
C VAL A 69 33.14 46.75 21.21
N ALA A 70 34.46 46.82 21.09
CA ALA A 70 35.34 45.66 20.95
C ALA A 70 36.52 45.72 21.92
N VAL A 71 36.95 44.55 22.38
CA VAL A 71 38.21 44.34 23.09
C VAL A 71 39.04 43.36 22.26
N LEU A 72 40.09 43.88 21.61
CA LEU A 72 41.01 43.11 20.76
C LEU A 72 42.28 42.79 21.55
N TYR A 73 42.71 41.53 21.52
CA TYR A 73 43.96 41.03 22.10
C TYR A 73 44.94 40.69 20.96
N PRO A 74 45.85 41.61 20.57
CA PRO A 74 46.68 41.44 19.38
C PRO A 74 47.78 40.37 19.55
N GLY A 75 48.09 39.99 20.79
CA GLY A 75 48.96 38.85 21.10
C GLY A 75 48.28 37.52 20.77
N ASP A 76 47.13 37.27 21.40
CA ASP A 76 46.37 36.02 21.33
C ASP A 76 45.57 35.85 20.03
N ASN A 77 45.47 36.91 19.21
CA ASN A 77 44.65 36.98 17.99
C ASN A 77 43.16 36.74 18.30
N LEU A 78 42.68 37.28 19.43
CA LEU A 78 41.34 37.11 19.98
C LEU A 78 40.61 38.46 19.98
N LEU A 79 39.34 38.45 19.60
CA LEU A 79 38.43 39.59 19.58
C LEU A 79 37.18 39.27 20.41
N LYS A 80 36.81 40.16 21.33
CA LYS A 80 35.53 40.11 22.06
C LYS A 80 34.69 41.33 21.65
N ALA A 81 33.59 41.10 20.96
CA ALA A 81 32.70 42.11 20.40
C ALA A 81 31.39 42.20 21.19
N PHE A 82 30.93 43.42 21.48
CA PHE A 82 29.80 43.70 22.36
C PHE A 82 28.85 44.72 21.71
N GLY A 83 27.54 44.42 21.77
CA GLY A 83 26.45 45.33 21.37
C GLY A 83 26.30 45.45 19.85
N ASN A 84 25.11 45.13 19.34
CA ASN A 84 24.76 45.18 17.92
C ASN A 84 25.83 44.49 17.05
N VAL A 85 26.25 43.28 17.44
CA VAL A 85 27.33 42.56 16.75
C VAL A 85 26.77 41.93 15.48
N PHE A 86 27.41 42.19 14.35
CA PHE A 86 27.10 41.63 13.05
C PHE A 86 28.38 41.02 12.45
N LEU A 87 28.31 39.77 12.00
CA LEU A 87 29.39 39.05 11.33
C LEU A 87 28.87 38.56 9.97
N GLN A 88 29.65 38.79 8.92
CA GLN A 88 29.30 38.38 7.55
C GLN A 88 30.43 37.54 6.94
N GLN A 89 30.08 36.41 6.31
CA GLN A 89 31.01 35.58 5.53
C GLN A 89 30.55 35.52 4.07
N GLY A 90 31.23 36.29 3.21
CA GLY A 90 30.82 36.48 1.81
C GLY A 90 29.40 37.06 1.68
N ASP A 91 28.73 36.80 0.56
CA ASP A 91 27.40 37.35 0.29
C ASP A 91 26.25 36.57 0.97
N THR A 92 26.52 35.39 1.53
CA THR A 92 25.48 34.37 1.78
C THR A 92 25.29 33.93 3.24
N LEU A 93 26.17 34.34 4.17
CA LEU A 93 26.04 33.99 5.58
C LEU A 93 26.16 35.24 6.46
N GLN A 94 25.17 35.44 7.32
CA GLN A 94 25.07 36.56 8.25
C GLN A 94 24.82 36.04 9.67
N LEU A 95 25.42 36.67 10.68
CA LEU A 95 25.29 36.31 12.09
C LEU A 95 25.15 37.58 12.93
N ASN A 96 23.99 37.76 13.57
CA ASN A 96 23.71 38.86 14.50
C ASN A 96 23.72 38.35 15.94
N SER A 97 24.18 39.16 16.89
CA SER A 97 24.11 38.86 18.34
C SER A 97 24.37 40.07 19.24
N GLY A 98 24.06 39.95 20.53
CA GLY A 98 24.46 40.93 21.56
C GLY A 98 25.92 40.81 22.00
N TYR A 99 26.56 39.65 21.81
CA TYR A 99 27.95 39.36 22.17
C TYR A 99 28.58 38.32 21.26
N LEU A 100 29.86 38.47 20.91
CA LEU A 100 30.61 37.48 20.12
C LEU A 100 32.09 37.43 20.52
N GLU A 101 32.63 36.24 20.77
CA GLU A 101 34.06 35.98 20.88
C GLU A 101 34.59 35.32 19.60
N TYR A 102 35.63 35.88 18.98
CA TYR A 102 36.25 35.34 17.77
C TYR A 102 37.76 35.16 17.92
N SER A 103 38.23 33.94 17.70
CA SER A 103 39.65 33.59 17.66
C SER A 103 40.13 33.51 16.22
N GLY A 104 40.93 34.46 15.75
CA GLY A 104 41.61 34.38 14.46
C GLY A 104 42.63 33.24 14.38
N ASN A 105 43.08 32.73 15.53
CA ASN A 105 44.04 31.63 15.63
C ASN A 105 43.41 30.23 15.46
N SER A 106 42.11 30.08 15.72
CA SER A 106 41.38 28.81 15.54
C SER A 106 40.14 28.94 14.64
N LYS A 107 39.83 30.15 14.16
CA LYS A 107 38.66 30.51 13.34
C LYS A 107 37.32 30.08 13.95
N LEU A 108 37.29 29.98 15.28
CA LEU A 108 36.10 29.71 16.08
C LEU A 108 35.44 31.04 16.47
N ALA A 109 34.13 31.14 16.25
CA ALA A 109 33.26 32.15 16.84
C ALA A 109 32.36 31.51 17.91
N MET A 110 32.08 32.25 18.99
CA MET A 110 31.05 31.96 19.97
C MET A 110 30.18 33.20 20.14
N ALA A 111 28.93 33.14 19.68
CA ALA A 111 27.95 34.21 19.82
C ALA A 111 26.96 33.91 20.96
N GLU A 112 26.52 34.95 21.67
CA GLU A 112 25.55 34.88 22.75
C GLU A 112 24.59 36.08 22.73
N LYS A 113 23.39 35.87 23.28
CA LYS A 113 22.27 36.82 23.41
C LYS A 113 21.64 37.16 22.06
N GLU A 114 20.37 36.78 21.89
CA GLU A 114 19.57 37.08 20.70
C GLU A 114 20.31 36.72 19.42
N VAL A 115 20.86 35.50 19.36
CA VAL A 115 21.72 35.07 18.25
C VAL A 115 20.87 34.68 17.06
N VAL A 116 21.11 35.32 15.91
CA VAL A 116 20.40 35.07 14.65
C VAL A 116 21.42 34.78 13.55
N LEU A 117 21.50 33.52 13.11
CA LEU A 117 22.28 33.08 11.95
C LEU A 117 21.36 32.96 10.74
N GLN A 118 21.65 33.69 9.65
CA GLN A 118 20.79 33.78 8.47
C GLN A 118 21.55 33.48 7.18
N ASN A 119 20.87 32.85 6.23
CA ASN A 119 21.30 32.66 4.84
C ASN A 119 20.06 32.67 3.92
N PRO A 120 20.21 32.58 2.58
CA PRO A 120 19.06 32.63 1.66
C PRO A 120 18.04 31.49 1.79
N ASP A 121 18.40 30.36 2.43
CA ASP A 121 17.54 29.17 2.53
C ASP A 121 16.82 29.05 3.90
N MET A 122 17.35 29.67 4.97
CA MET A 122 16.82 29.60 6.35
C MET A 122 17.32 30.71 7.28
N THR A 123 16.61 30.92 8.39
CA THR A 123 17.03 31.69 9.56
C THR A 123 17.04 30.80 10.81
N LEU A 124 18.13 30.83 11.58
CA LEU A 124 18.32 30.08 12.82
C LEU A 124 18.44 31.05 14.00
N THR A 125 17.64 30.85 15.05
CA THR A 125 17.64 31.68 16.26
C THR A 125 17.91 30.85 17.52
N THR A 126 18.73 31.35 18.44
CA THR A 126 19.04 30.71 19.74
C THR A 126 19.70 31.67 20.73
N ASP A 127 19.83 31.28 22.00
CA ASP A 127 20.55 32.05 23.03
C ASP A 127 22.07 32.03 22.84
N LYS A 128 22.62 30.91 22.35
CA LYS A 128 24.06 30.68 22.20
C LYS A 128 24.40 29.81 20.99
N LEU A 129 25.35 30.28 20.19
CA LEU A 129 25.83 29.59 18.99
C LEU A 129 27.36 29.52 18.96
N TYR A 130 27.90 28.37 18.58
CA TYR A 130 29.29 28.20 18.20
C TYR A 130 29.39 28.05 16.68
N PHE A 131 30.41 28.61 16.05
CA PHE A 131 30.65 28.47 14.60
C PHE A 131 32.13 28.23 14.33
N ASP A 132 32.44 27.09 13.72
CA ASP A 132 33.79 26.71 13.29
C ASP A 132 33.94 26.94 11.78
N ARG A 133 34.75 27.93 11.40
CA ARG A 133 35.00 28.29 10.00
C ARG A 133 35.94 27.33 9.26
N ASN A 134 36.64 26.43 9.95
CA ASN A 134 37.54 25.47 9.29
C ASN A 134 36.75 24.31 8.67
N ILE A 135 35.74 23.82 9.41
CA ILE A 135 34.82 22.76 8.95
C ILE A 135 33.48 23.31 8.41
N GLN A 136 33.24 24.62 8.57
CA GLN A 136 32.01 25.31 8.13
C GLN A 136 30.75 24.71 8.79
N GLU A 137 30.79 24.55 10.11
CA GLU A 137 29.70 24.05 10.94
C GLU A 137 29.34 25.05 12.05
N ALA A 138 28.06 25.36 12.20
CA ALA A 138 27.51 26.08 13.34
C ALA A 138 26.70 25.13 14.24
N TYR A 139 26.77 25.25 15.56
CA TYR A 139 25.98 24.41 16.48
C TYR A 139 25.56 25.13 17.76
N TYR A 140 24.44 24.68 18.32
CA TYR A 140 23.86 25.15 19.59
C TYR A 140 23.53 23.98 20.52
N ASN A 141 23.58 24.25 21.83
CA ASN A 141 23.22 23.32 22.90
C ASN A 141 22.25 23.97 23.91
N THR A 142 21.47 24.92 23.40
CA THR A 142 20.37 25.66 24.02
C THR A 142 19.17 25.54 23.08
N SER A 143 17.94 25.82 23.56
CA SER A 143 16.76 25.83 22.68
C SER A 143 17.02 26.66 21.42
N GLY A 144 16.66 26.12 20.26
CA GLY A 144 16.91 26.76 18.98
C GLY A 144 15.76 26.50 18.00
N THR A 145 15.45 27.54 17.22
CA THR A 145 14.42 27.53 16.18
C THR A 145 15.09 27.76 14.83
N VAL A 146 14.71 27.00 13.82
CA VAL A 146 15.08 27.21 12.41
C VAL A 146 13.80 27.42 11.62
N GLU A 147 13.72 28.54 10.92
CA GLU A 147 12.59 28.95 10.10
C GLU A 147 13.02 29.04 8.63
N ASP A 148 12.18 28.54 7.73
CA ASP A 148 12.36 28.72 6.28
C ASP A 148 11.08 29.20 5.59
N SER A 149 11.01 29.09 4.27
CA SER A 149 9.87 29.49 3.43
C SER A 149 8.50 28.93 3.87
N THR A 150 8.48 27.80 4.59
CA THR A 150 7.28 26.98 4.81
C THR A 150 7.25 26.28 6.17
N ASN A 151 8.41 26.01 6.77
CA ASN A 151 8.52 25.19 7.98
C ASN A 151 9.17 25.96 9.13
N VAL A 152 8.64 25.78 10.34
CA VAL A 152 9.28 26.21 11.60
C VAL A 152 9.70 24.97 12.38
N LEU A 153 11.00 24.82 12.61
CA LEU A 153 11.62 23.66 13.26
C LEU A 153 12.19 24.07 14.63
N THR A 154 11.87 23.36 15.70
CA THR A 154 12.38 23.61 17.06
C THR A 154 13.10 22.38 17.62
N SER A 155 14.11 22.60 18.47
CA SER A 155 14.87 21.53 19.16
C SER A 155 15.66 22.07 20.35
N LYS A 156 16.28 21.16 21.13
CA LYS A 156 17.20 21.50 22.24
C LYS A 156 18.67 21.50 21.85
N GLU A 157 19.04 20.76 20.81
CA GLU A 157 20.40 20.67 20.26
C GLU A 157 20.35 20.65 18.74
N GLY A 158 21.21 21.43 18.09
CA GLY A 158 21.21 21.55 16.64
C GLY A 158 22.58 21.86 16.06
N ARG A 159 22.84 21.34 14.86
CA ARG A 159 24.07 21.57 14.10
C ARG A 159 23.76 21.82 12.63
N TYR A 160 24.10 23.02 12.16
CA TYR A 160 24.00 23.41 10.76
C TYR A 160 25.35 23.24 10.04
N TYR A 161 25.35 22.40 9.02
CA TYR A 161 26.46 22.14 8.11
C TYR A 161 26.28 23.00 6.86
N LEU A 162 27.09 24.04 6.67
CA LEU A 162 26.94 24.99 5.56
C LEU A 162 27.15 24.32 4.20
N THR A 163 27.97 23.28 4.16
CA THR A 163 27.95 22.22 3.13
C THR A 163 27.71 20.91 3.87
N PRO A 164 26.66 20.12 3.57
CA PRO A 164 25.82 20.16 2.36
C PRO A 164 24.52 20.99 2.48
N LYS A 165 24.46 22.05 3.30
CA LYS A 165 23.23 22.78 3.69
C LYS A 165 22.24 21.89 4.45
N LYS A 166 22.71 21.26 5.52
CA LYS A 166 21.93 20.35 6.37
C LYS A 166 21.85 20.89 7.79
N VAL A 167 20.68 20.89 8.42
CA VAL A 167 20.54 21.03 9.87
C VAL A 167 20.24 19.66 10.48
N LYS A 168 21.08 19.21 11.40
CA LYS A 168 20.82 18.06 12.25
C LYS A 168 20.29 18.54 13.60
N PHE A 169 19.07 18.17 13.92
CA PHE A 169 18.38 18.43 15.18
C PHE A 169 18.37 17.18 16.06
N VAL A 170 18.56 17.35 17.36
CA VAL A 170 18.57 16.27 18.36
C VAL A 170 17.79 16.73 19.59
N ASN A 171 17.09 15.79 20.22
CA ASN A 171 16.32 15.97 21.45
C ASN A 171 15.12 16.92 21.30
N ASP A 172 13.92 16.32 21.32
CA ASP A 172 12.62 17.02 21.33
C ASP A 172 12.40 17.87 20.07
N VAL A 173 12.55 17.25 18.89
CA VAL A 173 12.45 17.94 17.60
C VAL A 173 10.99 18.03 17.17
N THR A 174 10.52 19.24 16.88
CA THR A 174 9.19 19.48 16.29
C THR A 174 9.33 20.32 15.02
N VAL A 175 8.64 19.91 13.95
CA VAL A 175 8.45 20.69 12.73
C VAL A 175 6.97 21.06 12.63
N THR A 176 6.71 22.35 12.49
CA THR A 176 5.38 22.91 12.23
C THR A 176 5.33 23.37 10.78
N ASN A 177 4.39 22.82 10.03
CA ASN A 177 4.02 23.20 8.67
C ASN A 177 2.54 23.66 8.69
N PRO A 178 2.05 24.47 7.73
CA PRO A 178 0.63 24.85 7.67
C PRO A 178 -0.36 23.67 7.63
N ASP A 179 0.02 22.54 7.02
CA ASP A 179 -0.88 21.41 6.75
C ASP A 179 -0.67 20.19 7.69
N TYR A 180 0.46 20.12 8.39
CA TYR A 180 0.80 19.02 9.31
C TYR A 180 1.82 19.43 10.42
N THR A 181 1.92 18.64 11.49
CA THR A 181 3.07 18.68 12.41
C THR A 181 3.87 17.38 12.37
N LEU A 182 5.18 17.45 12.63
CA LEU A 182 6.08 16.29 12.72
C LEU A 182 6.87 16.38 14.01
N HIS A 183 6.82 15.34 14.83
CA HIS A 183 7.60 15.20 16.06
C HIS A 183 8.61 14.05 15.89
N SER A 184 9.86 14.23 16.35
CA SER A 184 10.92 13.23 16.22
C SER A 184 11.98 13.34 17.33
N LEU A 185 12.62 12.21 17.66
CA LEU A 185 13.77 12.18 18.56
C LEU A 185 15.04 12.83 17.94
N ARG A 186 15.24 12.63 16.63
CA ARG A 186 16.32 13.23 15.83
C ARG A 186 15.85 13.40 14.39
N LEU A 187 16.15 14.59 13.83
CA LEU A 187 15.88 14.91 12.43
C LEU A 187 17.15 15.43 11.74
N ASP A 188 17.49 14.90 10.57
CA ASP A 188 18.44 15.52 9.66
C ASP A 188 17.65 16.15 8.49
N TYR A 189 17.69 17.47 8.37
CA TYR A 189 16.88 18.27 7.44
C TYR A 189 17.75 19.03 6.44
N TYR A 190 17.47 18.91 5.15
CA TYR A 190 18.22 19.57 4.09
C TYR A 190 17.50 20.84 3.63
N THR A 191 18.11 22.01 3.86
CA THR A 191 17.40 23.30 3.76
C THR A 191 17.14 23.74 2.33
N THR A 192 17.80 23.15 1.33
CA THR A 192 17.55 23.41 -0.10
C THR A 192 16.56 22.42 -0.73
N THR A 193 16.66 21.12 -0.45
CA THR A 193 15.71 20.10 -0.98
C THR A 193 14.42 19.99 -0.17
N LYS A 194 14.40 20.54 1.06
CA LYS A 194 13.29 20.41 2.03
C LYS A 194 12.99 18.94 2.38
N HIS A 195 13.99 18.08 2.26
CA HIS A 195 13.95 16.68 2.67
C HIS A 195 14.24 16.54 4.17
N ALA A 196 13.47 15.69 4.84
CA ALA A 196 13.55 15.44 6.28
C ALA A 196 13.78 13.94 6.54
N TYR A 197 14.89 13.60 7.18
CA TYR A 197 15.28 12.24 7.55
C TYR A 197 15.13 12.03 9.05
N MET A 198 14.25 11.11 9.45
CA MET A 198 13.85 10.82 10.83
C MET A 198 14.61 9.62 11.40
N PHE A 199 15.03 9.71 12.67
CA PHE A 199 15.68 8.61 13.39
C PHE A 199 15.11 8.45 14.81
N GLY A 200 14.70 7.22 15.14
CA GLY A 200 13.98 6.93 16.37
C GLY A 200 12.49 7.26 16.26
N PRO A 201 11.71 7.04 17.33
CA PRO A 201 10.27 7.25 17.35
C PRO A 201 9.89 8.63 16.80
N SER A 202 9.11 8.63 15.72
CA SER A 202 8.73 9.83 14.97
C SER A 202 7.28 9.74 14.52
N THR A 203 6.54 10.83 14.63
CA THR A 203 5.10 10.91 14.31
C THR A 203 4.84 12.12 13.41
N ILE A 204 4.13 11.92 12.30
CA ILE A 204 3.58 12.99 11.45
C ILE A 204 2.07 13.03 11.66
N ILE A 205 1.51 14.21 11.95
CA ILE A 205 0.08 14.42 12.21
C ILE A 205 -0.42 15.42 11.17
N GLY A 206 -1.09 14.92 10.13
CA GLY A 206 -1.77 15.74 9.13
C GLY A 206 -3.24 15.95 9.50
N LYS A 207 -3.95 16.69 8.64
CA LYS A 207 -5.39 16.99 8.82
C LYS A 207 -6.29 15.75 8.87
N ASP A 208 -5.99 14.74 8.06
CA ASP A 208 -6.84 13.57 7.82
C ASP A 208 -6.07 12.24 7.85
N TYR A 209 -4.86 12.25 8.43
CA TYR A 209 -3.95 11.11 8.58
C TYR A 209 -2.99 11.29 9.77
N THR A 210 -2.47 10.19 10.31
CA THR A 210 -1.33 10.19 11.24
C THR A 210 -0.37 9.06 10.87
N ILE A 211 0.92 9.36 10.76
CA ILE A 211 1.98 8.40 10.42
C ILE A 211 2.89 8.23 11.63
N TYR A 212 3.32 7.02 11.94
CA TYR A 212 4.36 6.74 12.92
C TYR A 212 5.41 5.78 12.35
N CYS A 213 6.67 6.01 12.70
CA CYS A 213 7.81 5.15 12.34
C CYS A 213 8.96 5.28 13.35
N GLU A 214 9.96 4.40 13.24
CA GLU A 214 11.26 4.58 13.92
C GLU A 214 12.40 5.01 12.98
N ARG A 215 12.14 5.06 11.67
CA ARG A 215 13.00 5.68 10.68
C ARG A 215 12.18 6.03 9.44
N GLY A 216 12.52 7.15 8.80
CA GLY A 216 11.87 7.50 7.54
C GLY A 216 12.49 8.69 6.83
N PHE A 217 12.00 8.92 5.63
CA PHE A 217 12.29 10.05 4.76
C PHE A 217 10.96 10.73 4.41
N TYR A 218 10.96 12.06 4.37
CA TYR A 218 9.76 12.86 4.04
C TYR A 218 10.11 14.12 3.26
N LYS A 219 9.38 14.39 2.17
CA LYS A 219 9.49 15.61 1.37
C LYS A 219 8.48 16.63 1.90
N THR A 220 8.93 17.62 2.68
CA THR A 220 8.00 18.53 3.39
C THR A 220 7.17 19.43 2.47
N GLN A 221 7.54 19.56 1.19
CA GLN A 221 6.82 20.37 0.20
C GLN A 221 5.75 19.58 -0.59
N SER A 222 5.85 18.26 -0.68
CA SER A 222 4.97 17.43 -1.51
C SER A 222 4.23 16.35 -0.74
N GLU A 223 4.35 16.33 0.60
CA GLU A 223 3.74 15.35 1.50
C GLU A 223 3.91 13.89 1.03
N GLU A 224 5.14 13.58 0.62
CA GLU A 224 5.55 12.26 0.13
C GLU A 224 6.59 11.67 1.08
N GLY A 225 6.42 10.41 1.49
CA GLY A 225 7.27 9.78 2.48
C GLY A 225 7.52 8.29 2.28
N TYR A 226 8.66 7.84 2.79
CA TYR A 226 8.99 6.42 2.92
C TYR A 226 9.43 6.13 4.36
N PHE A 227 8.79 5.15 4.98
CA PHE A 227 8.90 4.85 6.40
C PHE A 227 9.26 3.39 6.59
N VAL A 228 10.14 3.09 7.55
CA VAL A 228 10.55 1.73 7.89
C VAL A 228 10.62 1.53 9.41
N LYS A 229 10.48 0.27 9.83
CA LYS A 229 10.52 -0.20 11.22
C LYS A 229 9.37 0.34 12.08
N ASN A 230 8.53 -0.58 12.58
CA ASN A 230 7.32 -0.29 13.36
C ASN A 230 6.41 0.76 12.68
N SER A 231 6.32 0.72 11.34
CA SER A 231 5.63 1.74 10.56
C SER A 231 4.12 1.54 10.55
N ARG A 232 3.38 2.64 10.74
CA ARG A 232 1.91 2.68 10.60
C ARG A 232 1.43 3.98 9.97
N VAL A 233 0.36 3.89 9.18
CA VAL A 233 -0.46 5.02 8.72
C VAL A 233 -1.87 4.81 9.26
N GLU A 234 -2.41 5.80 9.95
CA GLU A 234 -3.73 5.80 10.57
C GLU A 234 -4.59 6.85 9.89
N TYR A 235 -5.72 6.41 9.32
CA TYR A 235 -6.79 7.28 8.81
C TYR A 235 -8.00 7.18 9.76
N SER A 236 -9.06 7.95 9.48
CA SER A 236 -10.29 7.97 10.30
C SER A 236 -10.99 6.62 10.42
N ASP A 237 -10.85 5.74 9.43
CA ASP A 237 -11.60 4.47 9.31
C ASP A 237 -10.72 3.21 9.20
N ARG A 238 -9.39 3.36 9.12
CA ARG A 238 -8.46 2.24 8.99
C ARG A 238 -7.06 2.54 9.49
N ILE A 239 -6.38 1.49 9.96
CA ILE A 239 -4.96 1.49 10.34
C ILE A 239 -4.22 0.55 9.39
N ILE A 240 -3.14 1.03 8.78
CA ILE A 240 -2.24 0.28 7.89
C ILE A 240 -0.91 0.07 8.62
N ASN A 241 -0.54 -1.17 8.91
CA ASN A 241 0.76 -1.57 9.45
C ASN A 241 1.59 -2.30 8.38
N GLY A 242 2.92 -2.16 8.42
CA GLY A 242 3.86 -2.96 7.64
C GLY A 242 5.32 -2.69 8.05
N ASP A 243 6.26 -3.54 7.60
CA ASP A 243 7.68 -3.35 7.89
C ASP A 243 8.26 -2.09 7.21
N SER A 244 7.70 -1.77 6.03
CA SER A 244 7.87 -0.48 5.36
C SER A 244 6.57 0.01 4.74
N LEU A 245 6.40 1.33 4.72
CA LEU A 245 5.26 2.04 4.13
C LEU A 245 5.75 3.17 3.22
N TYR A 246 5.12 3.32 2.06
CA TYR A 246 5.21 4.51 1.22
C TYR A 246 3.89 5.29 1.31
N PHE A 247 3.97 6.62 1.25
CA PHE A 247 2.84 7.53 1.38
C PHE A 247 2.99 8.70 0.41
N ASN A 248 1.89 9.09 -0.23
CA ASN A 248 1.82 10.21 -1.14
C ASN A 248 0.45 10.89 -0.95
N LYS A 249 0.44 12.05 -0.29
CA LYS A 249 -0.80 12.78 0.00
C LYS A 249 -1.46 13.42 -1.24
N PRO A 250 -0.72 13.96 -2.24
CA PRO A 250 -1.30 14.44 -3.50
C PRO A 250 -2.13 13.39 -4.25
N ASP A 251 -1.62 12.16 -4.40
CA ASP A 251 -2.31 11.06 -5.08
C ASP A 251 -3.27 10.29 -4.16
N ASN A 252 -3.42 10.73 -2.90
CA ASN A 252 -4.20 10.08 -1.85
C ASN A 252 -3.92 8.56 -1.73
N PHE A 253 -2.63 8.22 -1.83
CA PHE A 253 -2.11 6.86 -2.00
C PHE A 253 -1.16 6.46 -0.87
N ALA A 254 -1.24 5.20 -0.46
CA ALA A 254 -0.23 4.56 0.37
C ALA A 254 0.03 3.12 -0.11
N SER A 255 1.24 2.62 0.08
CA SER A 255 1.56 1.21 -0.14
C SER A 255 2.39 0.63 0.99
N ALA A 256 2.28 -0.67 1.20
CA ALA A 256 2.91 -1.40 2.30
C ALA A 256 3.66 -2.63 1.78
N THR A 257 4.78 -2.99 2.43
CA THR A 257 5.58 -4.16 2.07
C THR A 257 6.04 -4.91 3.32
N ASN A 258 5.89 -6.24 3.26
CA ASN A 258 6.09 -7.25 4.31
C ASN A 258 5.21 -7.06 5.56
N ASN A 259 4.85 -8.19 6.19
CA ASN A 259 4.12 -8.27 7.48
C ASN A 259 2.92 -7.31 7.61
N ILE A 260 2.14 -7.20 6.53
CA ILE A 260 1.11 -6.17 6.41
C ILE A 260 -0.11 -6.56 7.22
N LYS A 261 -0.64 -5.60 7.97
CA LYS A 261 -1.97 -5.69 8.60
C LYS A 261 -2.71 -4.38 8.35
N ILE A 262 -3.76 -4.45 7.56
CA ILE A 262 -4.76 -3.38 7.42
C ILE A 262 -5.93 -3.76 8.33
N THR A 263 -6.36 -2.83 9.18
CA THR A 263 -7.47 -3.02 10.12
C THR A 263 -8.50 -1.94 9.85
N ASP A 264 -9.71 -2.31 9.44
CA ASP A 264 -10.86 -1.41 9.40
C ASP A 264 -11.31 -1.14 10.85
N THR A 265 -11.37 0.13 11.25
CA THR A 265 -11.69 0.50 12.65
C THR A 265 -13.19 0.56 12.93
N ILE A 266 -14.02 0.52 11.89
CA ILE A 266 -15.49 0.57 11.96
C ILE A 266 -16.05 -0.86 11.91
N ASN A 267 -15.77 -1.55 10.80
CA ASN A 267 -16.26 -2.90 10.50
C ASN A 267 -15.41 -4.00 11.16
N LYS A 268 -14.29 -3.65 11.83
CA LYS A 268 -13.33 -4.56 12.50
C LYS A 268 -12.63 -5.59 11.61
N GLY A 269 -12.94 -5.64 10.31
CA GLY A 269 -12.29 -6.52 9.33
C GLY A 269 -10.78 -6.31 9.28
N ILE A 270 -10.04 -7.42 9.18
CA ILE A 270 -8.58 -7.43 9.14
C ILE A 270 -8.11 -8.04 7.83
N VAL A 271 -7.30 -7.30 7.08
CA VAL A 271 -6.73 -7.71 5.79
C VAL A 271 -5.21 -7.79 5.93
N LYS A 272 -4.60 -8.90 5.51
CA LYS A 272 -3.16 -9.20 5.68
C LYS A 272 -2.52 -9.70 4.40
N GLY A 273 -1.19 -9.59 4.31
CA GLY A 273 -0.37 -10.06 3.19
C GLY A 273 1.05 -9.51 3.25
N HIS A 274 1.77 -9.55 2.12
CA HIS A 274 3.16 -9.08 2.05
C HIS A 274 3.43 -8.00 0.98
N TYR A 275 2.44 -7.65 0.15
CA TYR A 275 2.43 -6.39 -0.60
C TYR A 275 1.00 -5.84 -0.72
N ALA A 276 0.80 -4.55 -0.44
CA ALA A 276 -0.51 -3.91 -0.49
C ALA A 276 -0.45 -2.47 -1.01
N GLU A 277 -1.55 -2.04 -1.63
CA GLU A 277 -1.80 -0.67 -2.09
C GLU A 277 -3.15 -0.18 -1.59
N VAL A 278 -3.24 1.09 -1.20
CA VAL A 278 -4.46 1.73 -0.70
C VAL A 278 -4.66 3.06 -1.42
N PHE A 279 -5.80 3.20 -2.10
CA PHE A 279 -6.23 4.44 -2.76
C PHE A 279 -7.42 5.01 -1.98
N LYS A 280 -7.20 6.07 -1.20
CA LYS A 280 -8.21 6.62 -0.27
C LYS A 280 -9.43 7.17 -1.01
N GLU A 281 -9.25 7.88 -2.12
CA GLU A 281 -10.36 8.44 -2.93
C GLU A 281 -11.27 7.39 -3.56
N LYS A 282 -10.75 6.18 -3.80
CA LYS A 282 -11.50 5.08 -4.44
C LYS A 282 -12.10 4.13 -3.42
N ASP A 283 -11.89 4.40 -2.13
CA ASP A 283 -11.98 3.46 -1.02
C ASP A 283 -11.60 2.02 -1.42
N SER A 284 -10.35 1.86 -1.86
CA SER A 284 -9.85 0.62 -2.44
C SER A 284 -8.57 0.15 -1.76
N VAL A 285 -8.56 -1.10 -1.34
CA VAL A 285 -7.39 -1.84 -0.84
C VAL A 285 -7.11 -2.99 -1.80
N PHE A 286 -5.93 -3.00 -2.40
CA PHE A 286 -5.36 -4.15 -3.12
C PHE A 286 -4.32 -4.81 -2.21
N ILE A 287 -4.32 -6.14 -2.11
CA ILE A 287 -3.29 -6.87 -1.36
C ILE A 287 -3.00 -8.23 -2.00
N THR A 288 -1.75 -8.66 -1.94
CA THR A 288 -1.25 -9.91 -2.54
C THR A 288 -0.08 -10.48 -1.71
N LYS A 289 0.39 -11.68 -2.08
CA LYS A 289 1.41 -12.49 -1.40
C LYS A 289 0.95 -12.91 0.01
N ARG A 290 0.45 -14.14 0.16
CA ARG A 290 -0.20 -14.63 1.37
C ARG A 290 -1.37 -13.75 1.81
N ALA A 291 -2.20 -13.34 0.84
CA ALA A 291 -3.31 -12.44 1.11
C ALA A 291 -4.45 -13.15 1.85
N VAL A 292 -4.97 -12.53 2.91
CA VAL A 292 -6.16 -13.01 3.62
C VAL A 292 -6.98 -11.84 4.17
N ALA A 293 -8.29 -11.87 3.98
CA ALA A 293 -9.27 -11.06 4.68
C ALA A 293 -9.92 -11.89 5.79
N VAL A 294 -10.11 -11.29 6.95
CA VAL A 294 -10.70 -11.93 8.14
C VAL A 294 -11.77 -11.03 8.70
N ASN A 295 -13.02 -11.48 8.66
CA ASN A 295 -14.17 -10.80 9.26
C ASN A 295 -14.69 -11.65 10.43
N GLN A 296 -15.01 -11.01 11.55
CA GLN A 296 -15.61 -11.67 12.71
C GLN A 296 -17.14 -11.63 12.58
N ILE A 297 -17.78 -12.81 12.56
CA ILE A 297 -19.23 -12.96 12.53
C ILE A 297 -19.63 -13.64 13.83
N GLU A 298 -20.38 -12.92 14.68
CA GLU A 298 -20.72 -13.33 16.05
C GLU A 298 -19.50 -13.82 16.87
N ASN A 299 -19.40 -15.13 17.09
CA ASN A 299 -18.37 -15.80 17.87
C ASN A 299 -17.31 -16.52 17.01
N ASP A 300 -17.48 -16.55 15.68
CA ASP A 300 -16.60 -17.22 14.71
C ASP A 300 -15.90 -16.18 13.83
N SER A 301 -15.06 -16.62 12.89
CA SER A 301 -14.45 -15.73 11.91
C SER A 301 -14.33 -16.41 10.55
N ILE A 302 -14.79 -15.72 9.50
CA ILE A 302 -14.59 -16.16 8.12
C ILE A 302 -13.23 -15.65 7.63
N TYR A 303 -12.42 -16.57 7.12
CA TYR A 303 -11.12 -16.31 6.50
C TYR A 303 -11.27 -16.48 5.00
N ILE A 304 -10.97 -15.44 4.20
CA ILE A 304 -11.06 -15.45 2.73
C ILE A 304 -9.68 -15.17 2.16
N HIS A 305 -9.19 -16.05 1.30
CA HIS A 305 -7.87 -16.03 0.66
C HIS A 305 -7.99 -16.08 -0.88
N GLY A 306 -6.96 -15.58 -1.57
CA GLY A 306 -6.61 -15.83 -2.96
C GLY A 306 -5.24 -15.20 -3.25
N ASP A 307 -4.67 -15.38 -4.45
CA ASP A 307 -3.37 -14.77 -4.82
C ASP A 307 -3.35 -13.25 -4.57
N THR A 308 -4.50 -12.62 -4.85
CA THR A 308 -4.81 -11.21 -4.73
C THR A 308 -6.20 -11.05 -4.13
N LEU A 309 -6.33 -10.16 -3.15
CA LEU A 309 -7.61 -9.67 -2.66
C LEU A 309 -7.76 -8.20 -3.03
N MET A 310 -8.97 -7.81 -3.42
CA MET A 310 -9.37 -6.42 -3.58
C MET A 310 -10.62 -6.13 -2.74
N VAL A 311 -10.49 -5.22 -1.79
CA VAL A 311 -11.59 -4.77 -0.91
C VAL A 311 -11.95 -3.34 -1.29
N THR A 312 -13.22 -3.09 -1.61
CA THR A 312 -13.69 -1.80 -2.15
C THR A 312 -15.04 -1.37 -1.61
N GLY A 313 -15.29 -0.05 -1.60
CA GLY A 313 -16.60 0.53 -1.27
C GLY A 313 -16.72 0.85 0.21
N GLU A 314 -17.59 1.80 0.54
CA GLU A 314 -17.72 2.44 1.86
C GLU A 314 -17.94 1.46 3.04
N PRO A 315 -17.71 1.90 4.30
CA PRO A 315 -18.14 1.16 5.49
C PRO A 315 -19.59 0.67 5.41
N GLU A 316 -19.89 -0.47 6.04
CA GLU A 316 -21.18 -1.18 5.96
C GLU A 316 -21.59 -1.65 4.54
N ASN A 317 -20.81 -1.29 3.50
CA ASN A 317 -21.06 -1.58 2.09
C ASN A 317 -19.83 -2.23 1.44
N ARG A 318 -18.99 -2.90 2.23
CA ARG A 318 -17.72 -3.50 1.77
C ARG A 318 -17.98 -4.59 0.73
N ILE A 319 -17.22 -4.56 -0.38
CA ILE A 319 -17.19 -5.62 -1.39
C ILE A 319 -15.79 -6.24 -1.40
N ILE A 320 -15.71 -7.54 -1.14
CA ILE A 320 -14.47 -8.33 -1.14
C ILE A 320 -14.43 -9.17 -2.41
N ARG A 321 -13.30 -9.12 -3.14
CA ARG A 321 -13.06 -9.95 -4.32
C ARG A 321 -11.72 -10.67 -4.20
N ALA A 322 -11.69 -11.96 -4.48
CA ALA A 322 -10.50 -12.80 -4.41
C ALA A 322 -10.18 -13.42 -5.79
N TYR A 323 -8.94 -13.27 -6.25
CA TYR A 323 -8.45 -13.73 -7.55
C TYR A 323 -6.96 -14.15 -7.44
N TYR A 324 -6.52 -15.31 -7.91
CA TYR A 324 -7.26 -16.53 -8.24
C TYR A 324 -7.08 -17.56 -7.09
N ASP A 325 -7.38 -18.84 -7.37
CA ASP A 325 -7.24 -19.96 -6.42
C ASP A 325 -7.90 -19.66 -5.06
N ALA A 326 -9.06 -19.02 -5.13
CA ALA A 326 -9.71 -18.40 -3.99
C ALA A 326 -10.28 -19.47 -3.04
N ARG A 327 -9.88 -19.38 -1.78
CA ARG A 327 -10.24 -20.29 -0.69
C ARG A 327 -10.94 -19.55 0.42
N PHE A 328 -11.80 -20.23 1.16
CA PHE A 328 -12.28 -19.72 2.43
C PHE A 328 -12.41 -20.81 3.50
N TYR A 329 -12.34 -20.40 4.76
CA TYR A 329 -12.53 -21.23 5.94
C TYR A 329 -13.42 -20.53 6.97
N LYS A 330 -14.35 -21.30 7.52
CA LYS A 330 -15.15 -21.04 8.73
C LYS A 330 -15.20 -22.38 9.51
N THR A 331 -15.56 -22.38 10.80
CA THR A 331 -15.46 -23.56 11.66
C THR A 331 -16.35 -24.75 11.23
N ASP A 332 -17.46 -24.48 10.56
CA ASP A 332 -18.47 -25.43 10.05
C ASP A 332 -18.39 -25.67 8.54
N MET A 333 -17.89 -24.68 7.78
CA MET A 333 -17.96 -24.63 6.32
C MET A 333 -16.66 -24.09 5.70
N SER A 334 -16.15 -24.74 4.67
CA SER A 334 -14.99 -24.27 3.89
C SER A 334 -15.21 -24.45 2.39
N GLY A 335 -14.37 -23.83 1.55
CA GLY A 335 -14.53 -23.95 0.10
C GLY A 335 -13.38 -23.40 -0.72
N LYS A 336 -13.33 -23.84 -1.98
CA LYS A 336 -12.28 -23.53 -2.97
C LYS A 336 -12.90 -23.29 -4.35
N CYS A 337 -12.43 -22.28 -5.07
CA CYS A 337 -12.92 -21.93 -6.40
C CYS A 337 -11.88 -21.10 -7.19
N ASP A 338 -12.19 -20.70 -8.42
CA ASP A 338 -11.32 -19.83 -9.21
C ASP A 338 -11.32 -18.38 -8.69
N SER A 339 -12.45 -17.91 -8.15
CA SER A 339 -12.61 -16.55 -7.63
C SER A 339 -13.80 -16.41 -6.67
N ILE A 340 -13.69 -15.55 -5.66
CA ILE A 340 -14.81 -15.21 -4.75
C ILE A 340 -15.23 -13.75 -4.98
N HIS A 341 -16.54 -13.49 -4.97
CA HIS A 341 -17.11 -12.13 -4.93
C HIS A 341 -18.16 -12.04 -3.81
N SER A 342 -17.85 -11.31 -2.74
CA SER A 342 -18.74 -11.09 -1.60
C SER A 342 -19.14 -9.61 -1.48
N ASN A 343 -20.43 -9.33 -1.29
CA ASN A 343 -20.98 -7.97 -1.20
C ASN A 343 -21.84 -7.87 0.07
N GLN A 344 -21.33 -7.20 1.10
CA GLN A 344 -21.93 -7.10 2.43
C GLN A 344 -23.35 -6.52 2.37
N LYS A 345 -23.55 -5.44 1.60
CA LYS A 345 -24.84 -4.75 1.42
C LYS A 345 -25.96 -5.68 0.93
N THR A 346 -25.62 -6.69 0.13
CA THR A 346 -26.60 -7.64 -0.43
C THR A 346 -26.60 -8.99 0.29
N GLY A 347 -25.67 -9.24 1.21
CA GLY A 347 -25.44 -10.55 1.84
C GLY A 347 -24.96 -11.64 0.88
N ILE A 348 -24.73 -11.34 -0.41
CA ILE A 348 -24.44 -12.35 -1.43
C ILE A 348 -22.93 -12.59 -1.51
N THR A 349 -22.54 -13.85 -1.34
CA THR A 349 -21.18 -14.34 -1.61
C THR A 349 -21.21 -15.37 -2.74
N GLN A 350 -20.43 -15.14 -3.79
CA GLN A 350 -20.40 -15.97 -4.99
C GLN A 350 -19.06 -16.70 -5.09
N LEU A 351 -19.11 -18.02 -5.23
CA LEU A 351 -17.97 -18.89 -5.55
C LEU A 351 -18.02 -19.17 -7.06
N ILE A 352 -17.05 -18.64 -7.80
CA ILE A 352 -17.09 -18.53 -9.26
C ILE A 352 -16.11 -19.53 -9.89
N ARG A 353 -16.60 -20.29 -10.88
CA ARG A 353 -15.88 -21.28 -11.71
C ARG A 353 -15.21 -22.41 -10.89
N ARG A 354 -15.68 -23.65 -11.12
CA ARG A 354 -15.25 -24.85 -10.39
C ARG A 354 -15.34 -24.71 -8.85
N PRO A 355 -16.44 -24.17 -8.30
CA PRO A 355 -16.61 -24.11 -6.85
C PRO A 355 -16.76 -25.51 -6.24
N ILE A 356 -16.02 -25.72 -5.16
CA ILE A 356 -16.15 -26.84 -4.24
C ILE A 356 -16.47 -26.23 -2.87
N LEU A 357 -17.53 -26.72 -2.25
CA LEU A 357 -17.99 -26.34 -0.92
C LEU A 357 -17.98 -27.59 -0.04
N TRP A 358 -17.55 -27.47 1.22
CA TRP A 358 -17.60 -28.52 2.22
C TRP A 358 -18.36 -28.03 3.45
N SER A 359 -19.31 -28.85 3.92
CA SER A 359 -19.99 -28.69 5.23
C SER A 359 -19.71 -29.98 6.00
N GLY A 360 -18.82 -29.91 7.00
CA GLY A 360 -18.18 -31.11 7.54
C GLY A 360 -17.58 -32.01 6.44
N GLU A 361 -17.88 -33.31 6.46
CA GLU A 361 -17.44 -34.28 5.44
C GLU A 361 -18.35 -34.31 4.17
N THR A 362 -19.35 -33.43 4.07
CA THR A 362 -20.27 -33.35 2.92
C THR A 362 -19.78 -32.33 1.89
N GLN A 363 -19.37 -32.81 0.71
CA GLN A 363 -18.94 -32.01 -0.43
C GLN A 363 -20.11 -31.62 -1.33
N MET A 364 -20.14 -30.38 -1.81
CA MET A 364 -21.09 -29.86 -2.80
C MET A 364 -20.34 -29.14 -3.95
N THR A 365 -20.74 -29.39 -5.20
CA THR A 365 -20.14 -28.80 -6.42
C THR A 365 -21.18 -28.47 -7.48
N GLY A 366 -20.85 -27.57 -8.41
CA GLY A 366 -21.64 -27.21 -9.60
C GLY A 366 -20.91 -26.18 -10.47
N ASP A 367 -21.59 -25.50 -11.38
CA ASP A 367 -20.96 -24.51 -12.28
C ASP A 367 -20.69 -23.16 -11.56
N SER A 368 -21.61 -22.73 -10.70
CA SER A 368 -21.42 -21.65 -9.72
C SER A 368 -22.19 -21.91 -8.41
N ILE A 369 -21.70 -21.34 -7.31
CA ILE A 369 -22.36 -21.42 -6.00
C ILE A 369 -22.57 -20.00 -5.45
N ASN A 370 -23.78 -19.70 -5.01
CA ASN A 370 -24.10 -18.49 -4.25
C ASN A 370 -24.46 -18.88 -2.81
N LEU A 371 -23.90 -18.19 -1.84
CA LEU A 371 -24.36 -18.13 -0.45
C LEU A 371 -25.09 -16.79 -0.24
N LEU A 372 -26.18 -16.81 0.51
CA LEU A 372 -26.91 -15.62 0.96
C LEU A 372 -26.86 -15.56 2.49
N SER A 373 -26.32 -14.46 3.01
CA SER A 373 -26.43 -14.05 4.42
C SER A 373 -27.50 -12.98 4.58
N ASN A 374 -28.05 -12.85 5.78
CA ASN A 374 -28.85 -11.70 6.20
C ASN A 374 -27.92 -10.47 6.40
N PRO A 375 -28.13 -9.33 5.72
CA PRO A 375 -27.26 -8.15 5.87
C PRO A 375 -27.29 -7.48 7.26
N GLU A 376 -28.29 -7.76 8.11
CA GLU A 376 -28.41 -7.19 9.46
C GLU A 376 -27.77 -8.07 10.55
N THR A 377 -27.76 -9.39 10.39
CA THR A 377 -27.20 -10.35 11.37
C THR A 377 -25.92 -11.04 10.90
N GLU A 378 -25.55 -10.88 9.63
CA GLU A 378 -24.46 -11.58 8.90
C GLU A 378 -24.56 -13.13 8.86
N GLN A 379 -25.56 -13.72 9.55
CA GLN A 379 -25.89 -15.15 9.55
C GLN A 379 -26.27 -15.66 8.16
N LEU A 380 -25.96 -16.93 7.88
CA LEU A 380 -26.34 -17.62 6.65
C LEU A 380 -27.85 -17.93 6.62
N ASP A 381 -28.49 -17.64 5.49
CA ASP A 381 -29.91 -17.93 5.20
C ASP A 381 -30.04 -19.10 4.22
N SER A 382 -29.39 -18.99 3.05
CA SER A 382 -29.55 -19.99 1.99
C SER A 382 -28.32 -20.17 1.09
N LEU A 383 -28.25 -21.36 0.51
CA LEU A 383 -27.26 -21.84 -0.45
C LEU A 383 -27.96 -22.08 -1.79
N ARG A 384 -27.33 -21.70 -2.91
CA ARG A 384 -27.77 -22.11 -4.24
C ARG A 384 -26.61 -22.56 -5.12
N VAL A 385 -26.68 -23.79 -5.62
CA VAL A 385 -25.79 -24.30 -6.67
C VAL A 385 -26.51 -24.21 -8.01
N TRP A 386 -25.87 -23.58 -8.99
CA TRP A 386 -26.36 -23.44 -10.34
C TRP A 386 -25.68 -24.43 -11.28
N ASP A 387 -26.49 -25.25 -11.94
CA ASP A 387 -26.12 -26.21 -12.98
C ASP A 387 -25.10 -27.30 -12.55
N ASN A 388 -25.32 -28.52 -13.05
CA ASN A 388 -24.53 -29.71 -12.69
C ASN A 388 -24.41 -30.00 -11.18
N ALA A 389 -25.38 -29.55 -10.38
CA ALA A 389 -25.32 -29.61 -8.92
C ALA A 389 -25.16 -31.05 -8.39
N PHE A 390 -24.13 -31.28 -7.57
CA PHE A 390 -23.70 -32.59 -7.11
C PHE A 390 -23.32 -32.52 -5.62
N VAL A 391 -23.80 -33.48 -4.84
CA VAL A 391 -23.50 -33.70 -3.42
C VAL A 391 -22.81 -35.05 -3.27
N ILE A 392 -21.70 -35.10 -2.51
CA ILE A 392 -20.96 -36.33 -2.21
C ILE A 392 -20.62 -36.36 -0.72
N GLN A 393 -20.85 -37.51 -0.10
CA GLN A 393 -20.45 -37.82 1.27
C GLN A 393 -19.82 -39.21 1.27
N LYS A 394 -18.73 -39.39 2.02
CA LYS A 394 -17.97 -40.64 2.04
C LYS A 394 -18.55 -41.60 3.07
N ASP A 395 -18.89 -42.83 2.64
CA ASP A 395 -19.24 -43.90 3.59
C ASP A 395 -17.95 -44.36 4.28
N THR A 396 -17.85 -44.12 5.58
CA THR A 396 -16.67 -44.45 6.40
C THR A 396 -16.53 -45.95 6.66
N LEU A 397 -17.61 -46.72 6.51
CA LEU A 397 -17.70 -48.15 6.79
C LEU A 397 -17.57 -49.02 5.53
N THR A 398 -17.82 -48.48 4.33
CA THR A 398 -17.54 -49.18 3.05
C THR A 398 -16.25 -48.68 2.42
N LYS A 399 -15.33 -49.60 2.10
CA LYS A 399 -14.12 -49.26 1.34
C LYS A 399 -14.50 -48.70 -0.04
N ASN A 400 -14.17 -47.43 -0.29
CA ASN A 400 -14.54 -46.67 -1.48
C ASN A 400 -16.06 -46.45 -1.67
N GLY A 401 -16.86 -46.56 -0.60
CA GLY A 401 -18.29 -46.19 -0.63
C GLY A 401 -18.49 -44.67 -0.59
N TYR A 402 -19.50 -44.19 -1.31
CA TYR A 402 -19.86 -42.78 -1.37
C TYR A 402 -21.38 -42.63 -1.55
N ASN A 403 -22.02 -41.97 -0.61
CA ASN A 403 -23.37 -41.44 -0.77
C ASN A 403 -23.30 -40.27 -1.76
N GLN A 404 -24.17 -40.27 -2.76
CA GLN A 404 -24.12 -39.36 -3.91
C GLN A 404 -25.54 -38.92 -4.26
N ILE A 405 -25.75 -37.62 -4.46
CA ILE A 405 -27.00 -37.07 -4.97
C ILE A 405 -26.66 -35.99 -5.98
N LYS A 406 -27.29 -35.96 -7.16
CA LYS A 406 -27.11 -34.89 -8.15
C LYS A 406 -28.44 -34.49 -8.76
N GLY A 407 -28.48 -33.30 -9.38
CA GLY A 407 -29.60 -32.82 -10.17
C GLY A 407 -29.18 -31.67 -11.08
N LYS A 408 -30.13 -30.82 -11.50
CA LYS A 408 -29.79 -29.59 -12.23
C LYS A 408 -29.37 -28.47 -11.28
N GLU A 409 -30.16 -28.22 -10.24
CA GLU A 409 -29.97 -27.11 -9.30
C GLU A 409 -30.08 -27.64 -7.85
N LEU A 410 -29.38 -27.00 -6.91
CA LEU A 410 -29.49 -27.27 -5.47
C LEU A 410 -29.93 -25.98 -4.77
N LEU A 411 -30.96 -26.06 -3.92
CA LEU A 411 -31.30 -25.04 -2.92
C LEU A 411 -31.04 -25.63 -1.54
N GLY A 412 -30.29 -24.92 -0.70
CA GLY A 412 -29.99 -25.30 0.68
C GLY A 412 -30.45 -24.23 1.64
N TYR A 413 -30.92 -24.63 2.81
CA TYR A 413 -31.47 -23.75 3.84
C TYR A 413 -30.72 -23.96 5.16
N PHE A 414 -30.27 -22.85 5.76
CA PHE A 414 -29.53 -22.85 7.02
C PHE A 414 -30.47 -22.60 8.21
N GLU A 415 -30.12 -23.16 9.37
CA GLU A 415 -30.76 -22.88 10.66
C GLU A 415 -29.64 -22.81 11.71
N GLU A 416 -29.58 -21.73 12.50
CA GLU A 416 -28.50 -21.46 13.46
C GLU A 416 -27.08 -21.50 12.82
N ASN A 417 -26.96 -21.05 11.56
CA ASN A 417 -25.79 -21.15 10.67
C ASN A 417 -25.40 -22.57 10.18
N GLU A 418 -26.06 -23.63 10.64
CA GLU A 418 -25.84 -24.99 10.12
C GLU A 418 -26.77 -25.31 8.94
N LEU A 419 -26.27 -25.97 7.89
CA LEU A 419 -27.09 -26.37 6.75
C LEU A 419 -28.01 -27.53 7.15
N ARG A 420 -29.34 -27.34 7.08
CA ARG A 420 -30.34 -28.32 7.56
C ARG A 420 -31.09 -29.05 6.45
N VAL A 421 -31.55 -28.33 5.43
CA VAL A 421 -32.45 -28.88 4.40
C VAL A 421 -31.87 -28.58 3.02
N VAL A 422 -31.86 -29.58 2.14
CA VAL A 422 -31.31 -29.47 0.80
C VAL A 422 -32.28 -30.05 -0.24
N ASP A 423 -32.73 -29.21 -1.17
CA ASP A 423 -33.57 -29.55 -2.31
C ASP A 423 -32.73 -29.64 -3.59
N ILE A 424 -32.69 -30.83 -4.20
CA ILE A 424 -32.09 -31.14 -5.49
C ILE A 424 -33.20 -31.16 -6.55
N ILE A 425 -33.08 -30.28 -7.55
CA ILE A 425 -34.16 -29.90 -8.44
C ILE A 425 -33.86 -30.29 -9.90
N LYS A 426 -34.83 -31.00 -10.52
CA LYS A 426 -34.84 -31.54 -11.90
C LYS A 426 -33.80 -32.62 -12.16
N ASN A 427 -34.24 -33.73 -12.76
CA ASN A 427 -33.41 -34.87 -13.17
C ASN A 427 -32.54 -35.39 -12.01
N ALA A 428 -33.16 -35.56 -10.85
CA ALA A 428 -32.46 -35.92 -9.64
C ALA A 428 -32.13 -37.43 -9.64
N GLU A 429 -30.87 -37.78 -9.36
CA GLU A 429 -30.39 -39.16 -9.25
C GLU A 429 -29.62 -39.32 -7.94
N SER A 430 -29.80 -40.44 -7.23
CA SER A 430 -29.00 -40.77 -6.05
C SER A 430 -28.35 -42.16 -6.12
N VAL A 431 -27.28 -42.33 -5.35
CA VAL A 431 -26.71 -43.62 -4.94
C VAL A 431 -26.45 -43.56 -3.45
N TYR A 432 -27.01 -44.49 -2.68
CA TYR A 432 -26.94 -44.47 -1.21
C TYR A 432 -26.55 -45.84 -0.66
N TYR A 433 -25.71 -45.88 0.38
CA TYR A 433 -25.25 -47.12 1.02
C TYR A 433 -26.12 -47.42 2.25
N THR A 434 -27.23 -48.13 2.03
CA THR A 434 -28.27 -48.34 3.03
C THR A 434 -27.87 -49.41 4.05
N ARG A 435 -27.89 -49.05 5.34
CA ARG A 435 -27.51 -49.91 6.48
C ARG A 435 -28.69 -50.23 7.39
N ASN A 436 -28.54 -51.24 8.24
CA ASN A 436 -29.50 -51.56 9.31
C ASN A 436 -29.07 -50.96 10.67
N ASP A 437 -29.90 -51.16 11.70
CA ASP A 437 -29.69 -50.71 13.09
C ASP A 437 -28.34 -51.14 13.72
N LYS A 438 -27.66 -52.14 13.14
CA LYS A 438 -26.33 -52.62 13.57
C LYS A 438 -25.18 -52.11 12.70
N GLN A 439 -25.44 -51.18 11.79
CA GLN A 439 -24.52 -50.69 10.76
C GLN A 439 -24.09 -51.75 9.72
N GLU A 440 -24.79 -52.89 9.64
CA GLU A 440 -24.57 -53.91 8.60
C GLU A 440 -25.14 -53.37 7.26
N LEU A 441 -24.38 -53.48 6.15
CA LEU A 441 -24.82 -53.02 4.83
C LEU A 441 -25.94 -53.92 4.30
N ILE A 442 -27.11 -53.32 3.99
CA ILE A 442 -28.26 -54.02 3.38
C ILE A 442 -28.07 -54.08 1.86
N GLY A 443 -27.60 -52.99 1.26
CA GLY A 443 -27.35 -52.87 -0.17
C GLY A 443 -27.03 -51.44 -0.60
N ILE A 444 -26.85 -51.26 -1.91
CA ILE A 444 -26.64 -49.97 -2.55
C ILE A 444 -27.95 -49.59 -3.23
N ASP A 445 -28.64 -48.58 -2.70
CA ASP A 445 -29.88 -48.07 -3.26
C ASP A 445 -29.61 -47.06 -4.37
N LYS A 446 -30.46 -47.06 -5.40
CA LYS A 446 -30.36 -46.19 -6.57
C LYS A 446 -31.73 -45.68 -6.95
N HIS A 447 -31.94 -44.37 -6.79
CA HIS A 447 -33.20 -43.71 -7.15
C HIS A 447 -33.01 -42.73 -8.29
N VAL A 448 -34.09 -42.51 -9.04
CA VAL A 448 -34.26 -41.42 -10.00
C VAL A 448 -35.60 -40.77 -9.76
N SER A 449 -35.65 -39.44 -9.74
CA SER A 449 -36.90 -38.68 -9.53
C SER A 449 -36.83 -37.30 -10.19
N GLY A 450 -37.95 -36.57 -10.18
CA GLY A 450 -37.96 -35.17 -10.61
C GLY A 450 -37.16 -34.29 -9.64
N ASN A 451 -37.41 -34.44 -8.33
CA ASN A 451 -36.72 -33.75 -7.25
C ASN A 451 -36.35 -34.73 -6.12
N ILE A 452 -35.31 -34.41 -5.35
CA ILE A 452 -34.94 -35.07 -4.08
C ILE A 452 -34.81 -33.98 -3.03
N GLN A 453 -35.36 -34.19 -1.84
CA GLN A 453 -35.04 -33.40 -0.65
C GLN A 453 -34.27 -34.28 0.34
N PHE A 454 -33.30 -33.74 1.06
CA PHE A 454 -32.70 -34.43 2.19
C PHE A 454 -32.42 -33.52 3.38
N THR A 455 -32.37 -34.11 4.57
CA THR A 455 -32.01 -33.43 5.83
C THR A 455 -30.56 -33.72 6.21
N LEU A 456 -29.92 -32.74 6.85
CA LEU A 456 -28.57 -32.83 7.41
C LEU A 456 -28.62 -32.60 8.92
N ALA A 457 -28.01 -33.50 9.68
CA ALA A 457 -27.77 -33.38 11.12
C ALA A 457 -26.33 -33.81 11.41
N GLU A 458 -25.62 -33.04 12.25
CA GLU A 458 -24.18 -33.26 12.54
C GLU A 458 -23.30 -33.31 11.26
N ASN A 459 -23.74 -32.66 10.18
CA ASN A 459 -23.21 -32.71 8.80
C ASN A 459 -23.37 -34.05 8.05
N GLU A 460 -24.07 -35.04 8.63
CA GLU A 460 -24.42 -36.31 7.99
C GLU A 460 -25.83 -36.30 7.39
N ILE A 461 -26.06 -37.08 6.31
CA ILE A 461 -27.38 -37.16 5.64
C ILE A 461 -28.27 -38.12 6.43
N GLN A 462 -29.45 -37.64 6.83
CA GLN A 462 -30.39 -38.42 7.65
C GLN A 462 -31.59 -38.90 6.82
N ASP A 463 -32.59 -38.05 6.59
CA ASP A 463 -33.77 -38.39 5.79
C ASP A 463 -33.57 -38.03 4.33
N ILE A 464 -34.04 -38.88 3.41
CA ILE A 464 -34.08 -38.58 1.97
C ILE A 464 -35.50 -38.82 1.45
N SER A 465 -36.13 -37.77 0.92
CA SER A 465 -37.48 -37.78 0.35
C SER A 465 -37.43 -37.58 -1.17
N TYR A 466 -38.14 -38.43 -1.90
CA TYR A 466 -38.11 -38.48 -3.37
C TYR A 466 -39.45 -38.02 -3.96
N PHE A 467 -39.43 -36.99 -4.81
CA PHE A 467 -40.63 -36.34 -5.34
C PHE A 467 -40.70 -36.37 -6.87
N ILE A 468 -41.93 -36.43 -7.39
CA ILE A 468 -42.28 -36.47 -8.82
C ILE A 468 -41.73 -37.74 -9.51
N ASN A 469 -42.60 -38.73 -9.69
CA ASN A 469 -42.29 -40.00 -10.35
C ASN A 469 -41.00 -40.70 -9.87
N PRO A 470 -40.85 -40.96 -8.55
CA PRO A 470 -39.69 -41.69 -8.05
C PRO A 470 -39.67 -43.14 -8.56
N ASP A 471 -38.52 -43.57 -9.07
CA ASP A 471 -38.19 -44.95 -9.39
C ASP A 471 -36.96 -45.36 -8.58
N ALA A 472 -36.93 -46.60 -8.06
CA ALA A 472 -36.04 -47.02 -6.99
C ALA A 472 -35.63 -48.49 -7.13
N VAL A 473 -34.33 -48.77 -7.08
CA VAL A 473 -33.79 -50.13 -7.14
C VAL A 473 -32.64 -50.32 -6.16
N LEU A 474 -32.90 -51.12 -5.13
CA LEU A 474 -31.89 -51.60 -4.17
C LEU A 474 -31.13 -52.80 -4.74
N TYR A 475 -29.81 -52.67 -4.85
CA TYR A 475 -28.91 -53.73 -5.31
C TYR A 475 -28.11 -54.32 -4.14
N PRO A 476 -28.00 -55.66 -4.01
CA PRO A 476 -26.93 -56.26 -3.21
C PRO A 476 -25.56 -55.78 -3.70
N GLU A 477 -24.59 -55.60 -2.80
CA GLU A 477 -23.28 -55.06 -3.17
C GLU A 477 -22.58 -55.87 -4.27
N THR A 478 -22.74 -57.20 -4.24
CA THR A 478 -22.19 -58.16 -5.22
C THR A 478 -22.71 -57.97 -6.64
N ASP A 479 -23.91 -57.39 -6.77
CA ASP A 479 -24.68 -57.40 -8.01
C ASP A 479 -24.52 -56.07 -8.78
N LEU A 480 -24.06 -55.01 -8.09
CA LEU A 480 -23.77 -53.71 -8.65
C LEU A 480 -22.24 -53.53 -8.85
N PRO A 481 -21.72 -53.65 -10.08
CA PRO A 481 -20.27 -53.53 -10.34
C PRO A 481 -19.76 -52.12 -10.02
N GLU A 482 -18.51 -52.00 -9.58
CA GLU A 482 -17.94 -50.74 -9.03
C GLU A 482 -18.13 -49.51 -9.92
N ASN A 483 -18.03 -49.67 -11.25
CA ASN A 483 -18.23 -48.59 -12.22
C ASN A 483 -19.68 -48.07 -12.27
N ALA A 484 -20.66 -48.85 -11.83
CA ALA A 484 -22.07 -48.48 -11.74
C ALA A 484 -22.48 -47.95 -10.34
N ARG A 485 -21.57 -48.03 -9.35
CA ARG A 485 -21.72 -47.45 -8.00
C ARG A 485 -21.44 -45.95 -7.94
N LYS A 486 -20.99 -45.33 -9.05
CA LYS A 486 -20.74 -43.89 -9.16
C LYS A 486 -21.65 -43.25 -10.20
N LEU A 487 -22.24 -42.10 -9.86
CA LEU A 487 -23.04 -41.33 -10.80
C LEU A 487 -22.15 -40.60 -11.82
N ARG A 488 -22.65 -40.44 -13.05
CA ARG A 488 -21.94 -39.65 -14.08
C ARG A 488 -21.77 -38.21 -13.58
N GLY A 489 -20.51 -37.77 -13.49
CA GLY A 489 -20.12 -36.46 -12.94
C GLY A 489 -19.36 -36.55 -11.60
N PHE A 490 -19.30 -37.73 -10.96
CA PHE A 490 -18.59 -37.93 -9.70
C PHE A 490 -17.11 -37.49 -9.78
N VAL A 491 -16.74 -36.52 -8.94
CA VAL A 491 -15.36 -36.18 -8.58
C VAL A 491 -15.31 -35.88 -7.09
N TRP A 492 -14.43 -36.56 -6.36
CA TRP A 492 -14.24 -36.37 -4.93
C TRP A 492 -12.95 -35.58 -4.68
N TYR A 493 -13.06 -34.53 -3.87
CA TYR A 493 -12.01 -33.56 -3.55
C TYR A 493 -11.70 -33.54 -2.04
N GLY A 494 -12.03 -34.59 -1.28
CA GLY A 494 -11.80 -34.63 0.17
C GLY A 494 -10.32 -34.56 0.58
N ASP A 495 -9.39 -34.82 -0.35
CA ASP A 495 -7.95 -34.65 -0.17
C ASP A 495 -7.50 -33.18 -0.37
N GLU A 496 -8.37 -32.32 -0.94
CA GLU A 496 -8.20 -30.86 -1.05
C GLU A 496 -9.04 -30.08 0.00
N MET A 497 -9.70 -30.79 0.92
CA MET A 497 -10.58 -30.19 1.93
C MET A 497 -9.80 -29.34 2.93
N ILE A 498 -10.19 -28.07 3.03
CA ILE A 498 -9.65 -27.10 3.98
C ILE A 498 -10.24 -27.38 5.36
N ARG A 499 -9.42 -27.83 6.32
CA ARG A 499 -9.82 -28.27 7.68
C ARG A 499 -9.38 -27.30 8.77
N THR A 500 -8.49 -26.37 8.45
CA THR A 500 -8.05 -25.27 9.32
C THR A 500 -7.99 -23.96 8.53
N LYS A 501 -7.96 -22.83 9.24
CA LYS A 501 -7.67 -21.49 8.68
C LYS A 501 -6.23 -21.35 8.15
N GLU A 502 -5.33 -22.28 8.47
CA GLU A 502 -3.99 -22.35 7.93
C GLU A 502 -3.95 -23.07 6.56
N ASP A 503 -4.88 -24.02 6.32
CA ASP A 503 -4.98 -24.80 5.07
C ASP A 503 -5.47 -23.96 3.87
N ILE A 504 -5.84 -22.70 4.09
CA ILE A 504 -6.18 -21.75 3.00
C ILE A 504 -4.94 -21.28 2.24
N PHE A 505 -3.72 -21.53 2.73
CA PHE A 505 -2.47 -21.09 2.11
C PHE A 505 -1.73 -22.27 1.47
N ASP A 506 -1.35 -22.14 0.20
CA ASP A 506 -0.68 -23.20 -0.55
C ASP A 506 0.85 -23.27 -0.31
N GLU A 507 1.56 -24.16 -1.03
CA GLU A 507 3.01 -24.26 -0.91
C GLU A 507 3.74 -22.97 -1.35
N ASN A 508 3.20 -22.22 -2.32
CA ASN A 508 3.80 -20.95 -2.76
C ASN A 508 3.65 -19.87 -1.67
N ASP A 509 2.47 -19.73 -1.08
CA ASP A 509 2.20 -18.79 0.02
C ASP A 509 3.02 -19.06 1.28
N ASN A 510 3.33 -20.33 1.55
CA ASN A 510 4.14 -20.75 2.70
C ASN A 510 5.65 -20.55 2.48
N ASN A 511 6.10 -20.39 1.22
CA ASN A 511 7.53 -20.26 0.86
C ASN A 511 7.90 -18.89 0.24
N ILE A 512 7.10 -17.84 0.46
CA ILE A 512 7.37 -16.50 -0.09
C ILE A 512 8.65 -15.89 0.50
N GLU A 513 9.67 -15.67 -0.34
CA GLU A 513 10.83 -14.85 0.02
C GLU A 513 10.42 -13.37 0.20
N LEU A 514 10.48 -12.88 1.45
CA LEU A 514 10.19 -11.48 1.78
C LEU A 514 11.26 -10.52 1.26
N VAL A 515 10.83 -9.33 0.84
CA VAL A 515 11.73 -8.31 0.26
C VAL A 515 12.65 -7.76 1.35
N LYS A 516 13.96 -7.70 1.09
CA LYS A 516 14.95 -7.17 2.03
C LYS A 516 14.89 -5.64 2.07
N ILE A 517 14.08 -5.12 2.99
CA ILE A 517 13.87 -3.68 3.22
C ILE A 517 15.15 -3.04 3.77
N ARG A 518 15.58 -1.93 3.15
CA ARG A 518 16.70 -1.12 3.64
C ARG A 518 16.25 -0.31 4.86
N GLY A 519 17.12 -0.15 5.85
CA GLY A 519 16.86 0.74 6.98
C GLY A 519 16.14 0.15 8.20
N ILE A 520 15.79 -1.15 8.20
CA ILE A 520 15.33 -1.83 9.43
C ILE A 520 16.53 -2.03 10.36
N ASP A 521 17.40 -3.00 10.05
CA ASP A 521 18.58 -3.32 10.86
C ASP A 521 19.82 -2.49 10.47
N ASN A 522 20.05 -2.35 9.17
CA ASN A 522 21.22 -1.64 8.63
C ASN A 522 21.05 -0.11 8.68
N PRO A 523 22.11 0.68 8.88
CA PRO A 523 22.08 2.12 8.66
C PRO A 523 21.84 2.46 7.17
N ILE A 524 21.33 3.67 6.92
CA ILE A 524 21.19 4.23 5.56
C ILE A 524 22.30 5.28 5.37
N ASP A 525 22.96 5.27 4.22
CA ASP A 525 23.91 6.32 3.81
C ASP A 525 23.14 7.47 3.15
N ILE A 526 22.67 8.39 3.99
CA ILE A 526 21.80 9.50 3.60
C ILE A 526 22.58 10.56 2.81
N GLU A 527 23.86 10.73 3.12
CA GLU A 527 24.79 11.55 2.34
C GLU A 527 24.96 11.03 0.90
N ALA A 528 24.95 9.71 0.69
CA ALA A 528 24.95 9.11 -0.66
C ALA A 528 23.60 9.27 -1.38
N GLU A 529 22.46 9.06 -0.70
CA GLU A 529 21.12 9.21 -1.30
C GLU A 529 20.85 10.65 -1.76
N GLU A 530 21.22 11.66 -0.97
CA GLU A 530 21.12 13.08 -1.36
C GLU A 530 22.10 13.46 -2.48
N GLU A 531 23.28 12.86 -2.52
CA GLU A 531 24.23 13.07 -3.62
C GLU A 531 23.74 12.47 -4.94
N GLU A 532 23.09 11.31 -4.91
CA GLU A 532 22.41 10.72 -6.08
C GLU A 532 21.22 11.59 -6.53
N TYR A 533 20.37 12.04 -5.59
CA TYR A 533 19.26 12.93 -5.88
C TYR A 533 19.70 14.26 -6.52
N ARG A 534 20.75 14.90 -5.98
CA ARG A 534 21.31 16.14 -6.55
C ARG A 534 21.85 15.94 -7.96
N ARG A 535 22.50 14.82 -8.26
CA ARG A 535 22.99 14.49 -9.61
C ARG A 535 21.82 14.29 -10.58
N ALA A 536 20.79 13.54 -10.19
CA ALA A 536 19.58 13.38 -10.99
C ALA A 536 18.89 14.73 -11.28
N MET A 537 18.81 15.63 -10.30
CA MET A 537 18.32 16.99 -10.52
C MET A 537 19.21 17.77 -11.52
N MET A 538 20.53 17.75 -11.35
CA MET A 538 21.46 18.46 -12.25
C MET A 538 21.38 17.96 -13.70
N ASP A 539 21.29 16.64 -13.93
CA ASP A 539 21.16 16.06 -15.27
C ASP A 539 19.77 16.30 -15.90
N SER A 540 18.74 16.52 -15.07
CA SER A 540 17.38 16.85 -15.52
C SER A 540 17.19 18.30 -16.00
N VAL A 541 18.16 19.20 -15.73
CA VAL A 541 18.11 20.57 -16.21
C VAL A 541 18.28 20.57 -17.74
N PRO A 542 17.31 21.08 -18.53
CA PRO A 542 17.44 21.09 -19.98
C PRO A 542 18.63 21.96 -20.41
N GLN A 543 19.66 21.34 -21.00
CA GLN A 543 20.75 22.07 -21.62
C GLN A 543 20.16 23.05 -22.65
N ARG A 544 20.44 24.35 -22.48
CA ARG A 544 19.98 25.39 -23.40
C ARG A 544 20.43 25.02 -24.81
N LEU A 545 19.48 24.75 -25.70
CA LEU A 545 19.74 24.42 -27.10
C LEU A 545 20.71 25.45 -27.69
N PRO A 546 21.84 25.03 -28.30
CA PRO A 546 22.83 25.96 -28.81
C PRO A 546 22.20 26.87 -29.87
N PRO A 547 22.59 28.16 -29.94
CA PRO A 547 21.92 29.14 -30.77
C PRO A 547 21.89 28.68 -32.23
N ARG A 548 20.67 28.54 -32.76
CA ARG A 548 20.38 27.99 -34.09
C ARG A 548 21.17 28.74 -35.16
N LYS A 549 22.16 28.08 -35.77
CA LYS A 549 22.90 28.64 -36.91
C LYS A 549 21.92 29.06 -38.00
N ALA A 550 22.12 30.27 -38.54
CA ALA A 550 21.29 30.79 -39.62
C ALA A 550 21.36 29.86 -40.85
N PRO A 551 20.23 29.62 -41.54
CA PRO A 551 20.21 28.76 -42.73
C PRO A 551 20.99 29.42 -43.89
N PRO A 552 21.60 28.62 -44.80
CA PRO A 552 22.34 29.17 -45.94
C PRO A 552 21.41 29.91 -46.91
N GLN A 553 21.83 31.08 -47.40
CA GLN A 553 21.17 31.71 -48.54
C GLN A 553 21.59 31.02 -49.84
N THR A 554 20.65 30.39 -50.52
CA THR A 554 20.81 29.92 -51.90
C THR A 554 20.23 30.94 -52.87
N SER A 555 21.04 31.34 -53.86
CA SER A 555 20.65 32.26 -54.92
C SER A 555 20.08 31.50 -56.13
N GLY A 556 18.96 31.98 -56.66
CA GLY A 556 18.33 31.44 -57.86
C GLY A 556 17.37 32.45 -58.50
N GLN A 557 17.62 32.81 -59.76
CA GLN A 557 16.79 33.73 -60.54
C GLN A 557 15.90 32.94 -61.50
N GLY A 558 14.61 33.28 -61.62
CA GLY A 558 13.67 32.60 -62.53
C GLY A 558 12.30 33.28 -62.60
N LYS A 559 12.18 34.30 -63.45
CA LYS A 559 11.06 35.25 -63.50
C LYS A 559 9.85 34.73 -64.31
N ARG A 560 8.70 35.44 -64.15
CA ARG A 560 7.39 35.35 -64.86
C ARG A 560 6.38 34.37 -64.24
N ASP A 561 5.05 34.60 -64.22
CA ASP A 561 4.24 35.78 -64.62
C ASP A 561 2.89 35.81 -63.84
N SER A 562 1.86 36.50 -64.36
CA SER A 562 0.50 36.75 -63.81
C SER A 562 -0.57 35.73 -64.32
N ILE A 563 -1.86 35.65 -63.90
CA ILE A 563 -2.91 36.67 -63.62
C ILE A 563 -3.98 36.17 -62.59
N PRO A 564 -4.53 37.04 -61.69
CA PRO A 564 -5.69 36.80 -60.78
C PRO A 564 -6.96 37.55 -61.30
N PRO A 565 -7.98 38.05 -60.52
CA PRO A 565 -8.42 37.81 -59.13
C PRO A 565 -9.96 37.59 -58.96
N SER A 566 -10.45 37.45 -57.72
CA SER A 566 -11.71 38.07 -57.28
C SER A 566 -11.78 38.27 -55.75
N THR A 567 -11.73 39.52 -55.31
CA THR A 567 -11.93 39.99 -53.91
C THR A 567 -13.39 40.32 -53.64
N VAL A 568 -13.85 40.19 -52.38
CA VAL A 568 -14.59 41.26 -51.65
C VAL A 568 -14.24 41.18 -50.15
N ASP A 569 -13.77 42.27 -49.55
CA ASP A 569 -13.57 42.45 -48.10
C ASP A 569 -14.92 42.69 -47.36
N THR A 570 -15.06 42.69 -46.03
CA THR A 570 -14.65 43.71 -45.03
C THR A 570 -14.99 43.09 -43.65
N LEU A 571 -14.22 43.16 -42.54
CA LEU A 571 -13.68 44.31 -41.78
C LEU A 571 -14.77 45.33 -41.36
N ALA A 572 -14.79 45.92 -40.15
CA ALA A 572 -13.79 46.04 -39.07
C ALA A 572 -14.47 45.95 -37.66
N ILE A 573 -13.79 45.62 -36.54
CA ILE A 573 -13.15 46.54 -35.54
C ILE A 573 -14.14 47.62 -35.02
N THR A 574 -14.46 47.84 -33.73
CA THR A 574 -13.69 47.97 -32.46
C THR A 574 -14.66 47.77 -31.25
N GLY A 575 -14.32 47.51 -29.98
CA GLY A 575 -13.05 47.12 -29.32
C GLY A 575 -12.60 48.01 -28.13
N GLN A 576 -13.14 47.86 -26.90
CA GLN A 576 -12.67 48.63 -25.73
C GLN A 576 -12.73 47.86 -24.38
N ASN A 577 -11.77 48.15 -23.48
CA ASN A 577 -11.76 47.77 -22.06
C ASN A 577 -12.43 48.87 -21.21
N ASP A 578 -12.86 48.53 -19.98
CA ASP A 578 -12.62 49.43 -18.84
C ASP A 578 -12.61 48.72 -17.47
N LYS A 579 -12.17 49.44 -16.42
CA LYS A 579 -12.15 48.99 -15.00
C LYS A 579 -13.50 49.37 -14.31
N ASN A 580 -13.92 48.82 -13.16
CA ASN A 580 -13.40 49.16 -11.82
C ASN A 580 -14.31 48.61 -10.68
N THR A 581 -13.81 48.60 -9.43
CA THR A 581 -14.54 48.68 -8.13
C THR A 581 -15.71 47.74 -7.75
N SER A 582 -15.44 46.87 -6.76
CA SER A 582 -16.19 46.67 -5.49
C SER A 582 -17.72 46.86 -5.40
N GLY A 583 -18.42 45.86 -4.86
CA GLY A 583 -19.77 46.00 -4.29
C GLY A 583 -20.20 44.79 -3.45
N THR A 584 -20.63 45.02 -2.21
CA THR A 584 -21.22 44.00 -1.31
C THR A 584 -22.72 43.86 -1.55
N GLY A 585 -23.28 42.65 -1.54
CA GLY A 585 -24.73 42.44 -1.57
C GLY A 585 -25.16 40.98 -1.41
N THR A 586 -25.81 40.66 -0.30
CA THR A 586 -26.47 39.37 -0.03
C THR A 586 -27.90 39.35 -0.58
N THR A 587 -28.33 38.24 -1.17
CA THR A 587 -29.73 37.77 -1.15
C THR A 587 -29.83 36.31 -1.57
N ASP A 588 -30.59 35.51 -0.83
CA ASP A 588 -31.07 34.20 -1.29
C ASP A 588 -32.07 34.34 -2.45
N THR A 589 -32.17 33.32 -3.31
CA THR A 589 -33.36 32.43 -3.43
C THR A 589 -33.37 31.65 -4.75
N THR A 590 -34.20 30.60 -4.80
CA THR A 590 -34.60 29.79 -5.98
C THR A 590 -33.49 29.02 -6.69
N GLY A 591 -33.55 27.69 -6.63
CA GLY A 591 -32.83 26.81 -7.55
C GLY A 591 -33.57 26.65 -8.88
N ILE A 592 -32.83 26.28 -9.93
CA ILE A 592 -33.36 25.78 -11.19
C ILE A 592 -32.64 24.47 -11.49
N ASP A 593 -33.42 23.41 -11.73
CA ASP A 593 -32.91 22.13 -12.22
C ASP A 593 -32.76 22.19 -13.75
N THR A 594 -31.58 21.84 -14.25
CA THR A 594 -31.33 21.61 -15.68
C THR A 594 -30.34 20.45 -15.85
N THR A 595 -30.89 19.28 -16.16
CA THR A 595 -30.14 18.05 -16.45
C THR A 595 -29.40 18.11 -17.80
N THR A 596 -28.35 17.30 -17.91
CA THR A 596 -27.75 16.81 -19.18
C THR A 596 -26.72 17.70 -19.90
N VAL A 597 -25.44 17.43 -19.63
CA VAL A 597 -24.43 17.23 -20.69
C VAL A 597 -23.74 15.90 -20.40
N ASN A 598 -23.75 14.96 -21.36
CA ASN A 598 -23.28 13.59 -21.15
C ASN A 598 -22.40 13.14 -22.33
N THR A 599 -21.11 12.86 -22.09
CA THR A 599 -20.18 12.36 -23.12
C THR A 599 -19.09 11.45 -22.55
N PHE A 600 -19.29 10.14 -22.74
CA PHE A 600 -18.29 9.11 -23.04
C PHE A 600 -17.06 8.91 -22.14
N ILE A 601 -17.14 7.88 -21.28
CA ILE A 601 -16.20 6.74 -21.37
C ILE A 601 -17.04 5.46 -21.62
N ARG A 602 -16.46 4.43 -22.23
CA ARG A 602 -17.13 3.15 -22.53
C ARG A 602 -16.72 2.08 -21.53
N ASP A 603 -17.67 1.51 -20.80
CA ASP A 603 -17.50 0.20 -20.16
C ASP A 603 -17.73 -0.95 -21.15
N SER A 604 -17.02 -2.05 -20.93
CA SER A 604 -17.02 -3.23 -21.81
C SER A 604 -17.42 -4.53 -21.06
N THR A 605 -18.51 -4.47 -20.30
CA THR A 605 -19.06 -5.58 -19.51
C THR A 605 -20.53 -5.82 -19.88
N GLY A 606 -20.75 -6.51 -21.01
CA GLY A 606 -22.08 -6.74 -21.57
C GLY A 606 -22.93 -7.76 -20.81
N ILE A 607 -23.50 -7.35 -19.67
CA ILE A 607 -24.56 -8.07 -18.95
C ILE A 607 -25.69 -7.07 -18.65
N HIS A 608 -26.91 -7.36 -19.12
CA HIS A 608 -28.06 -6.49 -18.97
C HIS A 608 -29.05 -7.10 -17.97
N ILE A 609 -29.28 -6.42 -16.85
CA ILE A 609 -30.35 -6.71 -15.91
C ILE A 609 -31.45 -5.65 -16.13
N PRO A 610 -32.75 -6.00 -16.09
CA PRO A 610 -33.84 -5.03 -16.17
C PRO A 610 -34.26 -4.53 -14.77
N ASP A 611 -34.32 -3.21 -14.58
CA ASP A 611 -34.93 -2.61 -13.41
C ASP A 611 -36.46 -2.73 -13.45
N THR A 612 -37.08 -3.08 -12.31
CA THR A 612 -38.52 -2.93 -12.08
C THR A 612 -38.81 -2.45 -10.66
N THR A 613 -38.81 -1.13 -10.45
CA THR A 613 -39.30 -0.49 -9.23
C THR A 613 -40.81 -0.20 -9.34
N ALA A 614 -41.64 -0.92 -8.60
CA ALA A 614 -43.05 -0.60 -8.43
C ALA A 614 -43.55 -1.07 -7.04
N THR A 615 -43.68 -0.14 -6.10
CA THR A 615 -44.33 -0.38 -4.80
C THR A 615 -45.83 -0.11 -4.91
N ASP A 616 -46.67 -1.05 -4.49
CA ASP A 616 -48.06 -0.79 -4.12
C ASP A 616 -48.52 -1.80 -3.05
N THR A 617 -49.55 -1.48 -2.27
CA THR A 617 -49.77 -2.10 -0.93
C THR A 617 -51.16 -2.70 -0.67
N LEU A 618 -51.17 -3.94 -0.14
CA LEU A 618 -52.26 -4.59 0.64
C LEU A 618 -53.58 -4.91 -0.13
N PRO A 619 -54.52 -5.73 0.42
CA PRO A 619 -54.53 -6.50 1.68
C PRO A 619 -54.66 -8.04 1.46
N ALA A 620 -55.15 -8.81 2.45
CA ALA A 620 -55.05 -10.28 2.51
C ALA A 620 -56.39 -11.07 2.62
N ALA A 621 -56.30 -12.39 2.36
CA ALA A 621 -57.27 -13.48 2.61
C ALA A 621 -58.57 -13.53 1.73
N PRO A 622 -59.31 -14.67 1.64
CA PRO A 622 -59.13 -15.99 2.29
C PRO A 622 -59.14 -17.22 1.33
N VAL A 623 -59.11 -18.43 1.91
CA VAL A 623 -59.16 -19.76 1.25
C VAL A 623 -60.60 -20.27 1.04
N PRO A 624 -60.90 -21.03 -0.04
CA PRO A 624 -61.74 -22.23 0.12
C PRO A 624 -61.37 -23.47 -0.74
N ALA A 625 -61.25 -24.61 -0.04
CA ALA A 625 -61.69 -25.99 -0.35
C ALA A 625 -61.90 -26.52 -1.81
N ASP A 626 -61.10 -27.57 -2.11
CA ASP A 626 -61.53 -28.96 -2.40
C ASP A 626 -61.91 -29.47 -3.84
N SER A 627 -61.72 -30.80 -3.97
CA SER A 627 -61.97 -31.81 -5.03
C SER A 627 -62.89 -31.48 -6.22
N THR A 628 -62.59 -31.92 -7.45
CA THR A 628 -62.66 -33.34 -7.90
C THR A 628 -62.11 -33.53 -9.33
N GLY A 629 -61.69 -34.75 -9.70
CA GLY A 629 -61.49 -35.16 -11.11
C GLY A 629 -60.34 -36.14 -11.38
N ILE A 630 -60.65 -37.39 -11.75
CA ILE A 630 -59.67 -38.45 -12.12
C ILE A 630 -60.00 -39.03 -13.53
N PRO A 631 -59.22 -39.93 -14.15
CA PRO A 631 -58.34 -39.57 -15.27
C PRO A 631 -58.66 -40.34 -16.58
N ARG A 632 -57.78 -40.20 -17.61
CA ARG A 632 -57.36 -41.16 -18.67
C ARG A 632 -56.86 -40.37 -19.91
N LYS A 633 -55.98 -40.88 -20.80
CA LYS A 633 -55.34 -42.20 -20.92
C LYS A 633 -53.96 -42.11 -21.63
N THR A 634 -53.19 -43.20 -21.49
CA THR A 634 -52.08 -43.70 -22.34
C THR A 634 -51.98 -43.19 -23.78
N ASP A 635 -50.76 -42.91 -24.23
CA ASP A 635 -50.04 -43.65 -25.29
C ASP A 635 -48.67 -42.99 -25.58
N SER A 636 -47.63 -43.63 -26.12
CA SER A 636 -46.97 -44.94 -26.01
C SER A 636 -45.80 -44.89 -27.03
N VAL A 637 -44.66 -45.52 -26.75
CA VAL A 637 -43.39 -45.28 -27.48
C VAL A 637 -43.02 -46.42 -28.45
N PRO A 638 -42.48 -46.12 -29.64
CA PRO A 638 -41.66 -47.06 -30.40
C PRO A 638 -40.18 -46.59 -30.60
N PRO A 639 -39.19 -47.48 -30.82
CA PRO A 639 -37.82 -47.21 -30.37
C PRO A 639 -36.66 -47.44 -31.37
N GLY A 640 -35.48 -46.90 -31.02
CA GLY A 640 -34.24 -47.69 -30.94
C GLY A 640 -33.22 -47.68 -32.09
N LYS A 641 -31.96 -47.97 -31.73
CA LYS A 641 -30.90 -48.59 -32.57
C LYS A 641 -29.72 -49.09 -31.71
N LYS A 642 -29.06 -50.17 -32.14
CA LYS A 642 -27.84 -50.77 -31.53
C LYS A 642 -26.56 -50.33 -32.27
N PRO A 643 -25.38 -50.47 -31.65
CA PRO A 643 -24.42 -51.54 -32.00
C PRO A 643 -24.02 -52.38 -30.76
N VAL A 644 -23.66 -53.68 -30.79
CA VAL A 644 -22.72 -54.49 -31.61
C VAL A 644 -21.24 -54.25 -31.25
N PRO A 645 -20.55 -55.21 -30.57
CA PRO A 645 -19.16 -55.09 -30.09
C PRO A 645 -18.13 -55.88 -30.94
N LEU A 646 -16.82 -55.64 -30.70
CA LEU A 646 -15.66 -56.41 -31.20
C LEU A 646 -14.43 -56.17 -30.25
N PRO A 647 -13.28 -56.88 -30.34
CA PRO A 647 -12.86 -57.82 -29.30
C PRO A 647 -11.54 -57.47 -28.56
N PRO A 648 -11.18 -58.21 -27.49
CA PRO A 648 -9.86 -58.14 -26.84
C PRO A 648 -8.86 -59.15 -27.41
N ASP A 649 -7.55 -58.87 -27.32
CA ASP A 649 -6.51 -59.91 -27.44
C ASP A 649 -5.22 -59.55 -26.66
N ARG A 650 -4.80 -60.50 -25.80
CA ARG A 650 -3.43 -60.88 -25.33
C ARG A 650 -2.33 -59.84 -25.04
N GLN A 651 -1.76 -59.99 -23.83
CA GLN A 651 -0.30 -60.18 -23.66
C GLN A 651 -0.03 -61.39 -22.75
N SER A 652 1.19 -61.94 -22.80
CA SER A 652 1.59 -63.20 -22.14
C SER A 652 3.11 -63.35 -22.02
N GLY A 653 3.61 -63.89 -20.90
CA GLY A 653 5.05 -64.11 -20.62
C GLY A 653 5.70 -62.89 -19.92
N GLU A 654 6.26 -62.92 -18.70
CA GLU A 654 6.88 -63.95 -17.82
C GLU A 654 8.41 -64.12 -18.01
N THR A 655 9.11 -64.54 -16.93
CA THR A 655 10.58 -64.66 -16.70
C THR A 655 11.31 -63.32 -16.42
N THR A 656 11.85 -63.00 -15.21
CA THR A 656 12.87 -63.60 -14.30
C THR A 656 14.31 -63.45 -14.81
N ASN A 657 15.38 -63.12 -14.06
CA ASN A 657 15.66 -62.91 -12.61
C ASN A 657 17.01 -62.10 -12.48
N PRO A 658 17.78 -62.09 -11.36
CA PRO A 658 17.61 -61.48 -10.03
C PRO A 658 18.80 -60.52 -9.64
N GLU A 659 18.91 -60.16 -8.33
CA GLU A 659 20.17 -59.86 -7.57
C GLU A 659 21.06 -58.64 -7.99
N GLU A 660 21.75 -57.92 -7.09
CA GLU A 660 21.54 -57.64 -5.64
C GLU A 660 22.29 -56.31 -5.27
N GLU A 661 22.20 -55.89 -4.00
CA GLU A 661 22.75 -54.67 -3.36
C GLU A 661 24.29 -54.70 -3.12
N PRO A 662 24.94 -53.71 -2.46
CA PRO A 662 24.55 -52.30 -2.15
C PRO A 662 25.65 -51.23 -2.39
N GLN A 663 25.26 -49.95 -2.51
CA GLN A 663 25.86 -48.83 -1.73
C GLN A 663 25.01 -47.55 -1.77
#